data_AF-A0A917A0N1-F1
#
_entry.id   AF-A0A917A0N1-F1
#
_cell.length_a   1.000
_cell.length_b   1.000
_cell.length_c   1.000
_cell.angle_alpha   90.00
_cell.angle_beta   90.00
_cell.angle_gamma   90.00
#
_symmetry.space_group_name_H-M   'P 1'
#
loop_
_entity.id
_entity.type
_entity.pdbx_description
1 polymer ?
#
loop_
_entity_poly.entity_id
_entity_poly.type
_entity_poly.pdbx_seq_one_letter_code
_entity_poly.pdbx_strand_id
1 'polypeptide(L)'
;MASILRDLLPAVRDLGGVLVATCRERYWVREVGDRLPRYVTTVRVQVKDYDDAEFADALRRNGVDPDELSPRLNAFMRNPRICALALTILPRLAGVGDLSIERLLMEFWRHRLEERNDMIAHNETDFRDLLVRHAREYRERQSGDFSRDEWRARSGAATRDDGRDIRNDLTEIEEGRFFDVASNTYRFRPESLRFALGLLIADELRGHVDAGDDLDQALAPIIDPIRGFDAAADILAAAIAVSVMAAGYPDAVIAALVSVWISLQNHVEDAFDDLIPHIAARPGPFLDAYELRDTDRDDGRFLHFILEAAAERESVRLALDQRVVRWLGSWTRALPDSADGPELKRRQAERDHLIEDRLESMMIDERAWFAANCPELARPTGLATAATLHMAGRALTPFAPGLVAFAFAYKMAGPFDSPYDELAWVLRLNRIDPAEFAAAVRDAVAPFSTNGSSALARQAVAFALRLMGMEEDEDAAEALQPRQSATAFGETSPDALDPETERPEGVEQAAARTSAMDPAIIWNHMSTTAEDHDLQRTMENLVRFEFDSLRGFLNRVARTVSTRTGLPLRQLGWHLPWISPLLDPDTVSAITQRIDEAAANPSLAPSQDAHWITGMMVESVLPAHDAAGQLDLLQSLPNDAPYYFRYSRVAKPLTGDETADRLNAVIDGDSEILERTLIFLADAATDVTPALSKLVIRCLGRTDTEVVAAAAEFARRHDDAGIDVAVLQLSRPDDADRSWRGRTIASAISTAIARRGRADLVEDIPVEHLDWVAARLPAALDRLAVTRLFSVDRQGRANKG
;
A
#
# COMPACT_ATOMS: atom_id res chain seq x y z
N MET A 1 11.62 5.73 -16.64
CA MET A 1 11.15 4.55 -15.87
C MET A 1 9.65 4.31 -16.04
N ALA A 2 8.76 5.28 -15.77
CA ALA A 2 7.30 5.10 -15.90
C ALA A 2 6.78 4.80 -17.34
N SER A 3 7.54 5.14 -18.39
CA SER A 3 7.25 4.72 -19.77
C SER A 3 7.59 3.25 -19.99
N ILE A 4 8.83 2.86 -19.67
CA ILE A 4 9.33 1.47 -19.74
C ILE A 4 8.42 0.52 -18.95
N LEU A 5 7.99 0.90 -17.75
CA LEU A 5 7.05 0.12 -16.97
C LEU A 5 5.68 0.00 -17.65
N ARG A 6 5.17 1.08 -18.26
CA ARG A 6 3.91 1.05 -19.04
C ARG A 6 4.00 0.16 -20.28
N ASP A 7 5.16 0.10 -20.92
CA ASP A 7 5.35 -0.68 -22.13
C ASP A 7 5.62 -2.17 -21.83
N LEU A 8 6.28 -2.47 -20.71
CA LEU A 8 6.54 -3.85 -20.25
C LEU A 8 5.35 -4.47 -19.52
N LEU A 9 4.50 -3.68 -18.85
CA LEU A 9 3.40 -4.20 -18.04
C LEU A 9 2.41 -5.08 -18.84
N PRO A 10 1.99 -4.73 -20.07
CA PRO A 10 1.14 -5.59 -20.89
C PRO A 10 1.81 -6.92 -21.20
N ALA A 11 3.05 -6.90 -21.70
CA ALA A 11 3.78 -8.11 -22.05
C ALA A 11 4.03 -9.05 -20.84
N VAL A 12 4.31 -8.48 -19.66
CA VAL A 12 4.49 -9.26 -18.43
C VAL A 12 3.15 -9.82 -17.93
N ARG A 13 2.04 -9.07 -18.06
CA ARG A 13 0.69 -9.55 -17.73
C ARG A 13 0.24 -10.66 -18.68
N ASP A 14 0.51 -10.53 -19.97
CA ASP A 14 0.17 -11.54 -21.00
C ASP A 14 0.91 -12.87 -20.74
N LEU A 15 2.10 -12.80 -20.11
CA LEU A 15 2.86 -13.97 -19.65
C LEU A 15 2.43 -14.46 -18.25
N GLY A 16 1.38 -13.89 -17.65
CA GLY A 16 0.89 -14.25 -16.32
C GLY A 16 1.80 -13.80 -15.17
N GLY A 17 2.75 -12.90 -15.43
CA GLY A 17 3.72 -12.38 -14.47
C GLY A 17 3.29 -11.07 -13.81
N VAL A 18 4.06 -10.66 -12.80
CA VAL A 18 3.93 -9.36 -12.13
C VAL A 18 5.24 -8.60 -12.28
N LEU A 19 5.17 -7.38 -12.79
CA LEU A 19 6.34 -6.51 -12.90
C LEU A 19 6.54 -5.77 -11.58
N VAL A 20 7.65 -6.06 -10.89
CA VAL A 20 8.05 -5.36 -9.67
C VAL A 20 9.23 -4.44 -10.00
N ALA A 21 9.05 -3.15 -9.81
CA ALA A 21 10.11 -2.16 -9.94
C ALA A 21 10.67 -1.82 -8.55
N THR A 22 11.97 -2.00 -8.38
CA THR A 22 12.70 -1.63 -7.17
C THR A 22 13.88 -0.74 -7.53
N CYS A 23 14.08 0.35 -6.80
CA CYS A 23 15.21 1.25 -6.98
C CYS A 23 16.44 0.84 -6.16
N ARG A 24 16.35 -0.22 -5.31
CA ARG A 24 17.43 -0.66 -4.41
C ARG A 24 17.61 -2.16 -4.43
N GLU A 25 18.80 -2.60 -4.81
CA GLU A 25 19.17 -4.02 -4.85
C GLU A 25 19.08 -4.70 -3.48
N ARG A 26 19.52 -4.03 -2.41
CA ARG A 26 19.42 -4.59 -1.06
C ARG A 26 17.99 -4.73 -0.57
N TYR A 27 17.11 -3.78 -0.86
CA TYR A 27 15.68 -3.90 -0.55
C TYR A 27 15.05 -5.08 -1.28
N TRP A 28 15.40 -5.24 -2.56
CA TRP A 28 15.00 -6.42 -3.32
C TRP A 28 15.45 -7.69 -2.62
N VAL A 29 16.72 -7.83 -2.25
CA VAL A 29 17.21 -9.05 -1.59
C VAL A 29 16.50 -9.27 -0.25
N ARG A 30 16.53 -8.28 0.65
CA ARG A 30 16.10 -8.41 2.05
C ARG A 30 14.59 -8.54 2.24
N GLU A 31 13.80 -7.73 1.53
CA GLU A 31 12.37 -7.59 1.80
C GLU A 31 11.49 -8.29 0.76
N VAL A 32 11.98 -8.47 -0.47
CA VAL A 32 11.17 -8.97 -1.60
C VAL A 32 11.62 -10.36 -2.03
N GLY A 33 12.79 -10.47 -2.64
CA GLY A 33 13.39 -11.69 -3.19
C GLY A 33 13.41 -12.84 -2.20
N ASP A 34 13.90 -12.62 -0.98
CA ASP A 34 13.97 -13.67 0.04
C ASP A 34 12.60 -14.09 0.60
N ARG A 35 11.60 -13.22 0.47
CA ARG A 35 10.21 -13.48 0.90
C ARG A 35 9.33 -14.02 -0.23
N LEU A 36 9.78 -13.95 -1.49
CA LEU A 36 9.06 -14.52 -2.61
C LEU A 36 9.05 -16.05 -2.49
N PRO A 37 7.89 -16.69 -2.69
CA PRO A 37 7.82 -18.14 -2.73
C PRO A 37 8.79 -18.70 -3.78
N ARG A 38 9.48 -19.80 -3.46
CA ARG A 38 10.52 -20.40 -4.32
C ARG A 38 10.04 -20.81 -5.72
N TYR A 39 8.73 -20.86 -5.95
CA TYR A 39 8.14 -21.14 -7.26
C TYR A 39 8.00 -19.90 -8.16
N VAL A 40 8.30 -18.69 -7.66
CA VAL A 40 8.31 -17.46 -8.45
C VAL A 40 9.67 -17.33 -9.13
N THR A 41 9.70 -17.53 -10.45
CA THR A 41 10.89 -17.28 -11.26
C THR A 41 11.11 -15.78 -11.35
N THR A 42 12.24 -15.30 -10.81
CA THR A 42 12.60 -13.89 -10.86
C THR A 42 13.63 -13.67 -11.96
N VAL A 43 13.32 -12.78 -12.91
CA VAL A 43 14.26 -12.33 -13.94
C VAL A 43 14.61 -10.88 -13.66
N ARG A 44 15.85 -10.64 -13.25
CA ARG A 44 16.33 -9.29 -12.96
C ARG A 44 16.75 -8.60 -14.25
N VAL A 45 15.99 -7.58 -14.65
CA VAL A 45 16.39 -6.67 -15.73
C VAL A 45 17.07 -5.46 -15.10
N GLN A 46 18.38 -5.33 -15.32
CA GLN A 46 19.13 -4.18 -14.82
C GLN A 46 18.97 -3.00 -15.78
N VAL A 47 18.39 -1.90 -15.28
CA VAL A 47 18.42 -0.62 -15.99
C VAL A 47 19.81 -0.01 -15.78
N LYS A 48 20.53 0.23 -16.87
CA LYS A 48 21.89 0.78 -16.85
C LYS A 48 21.86 2.31 -16.99
N ASP A 49 23.03 2.93 -16.91
CA ASP A 49 23.25 4.33 -17.32
C ASP A 49 22.86 4.52 -18.79
N TYR A 50 22.74 5.79 -19.23
CA TYR A 50 22.33 6.09 -20.60
C TYR A 50 23.21 5.40 -21.65
N ASP A 51 22.56 4.76 -22.61
CA ASP A 51 23.22 4.36 -23.85
C ASP A 51 23.52 5.57 -24.75
N ASP A 52 24.21 5.35 -25.86
CA ASP A 52 24.62 6.43 -26.77
C ASP A 52 23.43 7.20 -27.35
N ALA A 53 22.33 6.50 -27.66
CA ALA A 53 21.16 7.10 -28.27
C ALA A 53 20.34 7.89 -27.25
N GLU A 54 20.11 7.30 -26.08
CA GLU A 54 19.42 7.94 -24.95
C GLU A 54 20.18 9.18 -24.47
N PHE A 55 21.51 9.09 -24.32
CA PHE A 55 22.32 10.20 -23.87
C PHE A 55 22.31 11.34 -24.89
N ALA A 56 22.47 11.04 -26.18
CA ALA A 56 22.44 12.05 -27.23
C ALA A 56 21.07 12.75 -27.33
N ASP A 57 19.97 12.02 -27.14
CA ASP A 57 18.63 12.61 -27.07
C ASP A 57 18.46 13.50 -25.82
N ALA A 58 18.95 13.07 -24.66
CA ALA A 58 18.93 13.87 -23.43
C ALA A 58 19.71 15.19 -23.57
N LEU A 59 20.89 15.17 -24.19
CA LEU A 59 21.69 16.38 -24.45
C LEU A 59 20.99 17.33 -25.42
N ARG A 60 20.49 16.82 -26.55
CA ARG A 60 19.81 17.65 -27.57
C ARG A 60 18.56 18.34 -27.04
N ARG A 61 17.79 17.67 -26.18
CA ARG A 61 16.62 18.27 -25.50
C ARG A 61 16.99 19.46 -24.60
N ASN A 62 18.23 19.49 -24.11
CA ASN A 62 18.77 20.57 -23.31
C ASN A 62 19.64 21.54 -24.13
N GLY A 63 19.58 21.46 -25.47
CA GLY A 63 20.30 22.37 -26.37
C GLY A 63 21.81 22.15 -26.44
N VAL A 64 22.32 21.00 -25.99
CA VAL A 64 23.74 20.65 -26.01
C VAL A 64 24.02 19.70 -27.16
N ASP A 65 25.03 20.01 -27.98
CA ASP A 65 25.51 19.10 -29.02
C ASP A 65 26.41 18.01 -28.39
N PRO A 66 26.09 16.71 -28.54
CA PRO A 66 26.92 15.63 -28.03
C PRO A 66 28.38 15.66 -28.49
N ASP A 67 28.64 16.21 -29.68
CA ASP A 67 29.97 16.26 -30.28
C ASP A 67 30.86 17.39 -29.70
N GLU A 68 30.27 18.33 -28.96
CA GLU A 68 31.01 19.43 -28.29
C GLU A 68 31.59 19.01 -26.92
N LEU A 69 31.19 17.85 -26.39
CA LEU A 69 31.66 17.37 -25.09
C LEU A 69 33.00 16.63 -25.20
N SER A 70 33.90 16.88 -24.25
CA SER A 70 35.12 16.07 -24.14
C SER A 70 34.78 14.59 -23.85
N PRO A 71 35.57 13.61 -24.32
CA PRO A 71 35.29 12.18 -24.09
C PRO A 71 35.13 11.81 -22.61
N ARG A 72 35.86 12.50 -21.72
CA ARG A 72 35.78 12.27 -20.27
C ARG A 72 34.48 12.80 -19.68
N LEU A 73 34.04 14.00 -20.09
CA LEU A 73 32.78 14.60 -19.65
C LEU A 73 31.58 13.81 -20.19
N ASN A 74 31.67 13.35 -21.43
CA ASN A 74 30.69 12.44 -22.05
C ASN A 74 30.51 11.18 -21.19
N ALA A 75 31.60 10.49 -20.83
CA ALA A 75 31.53 9.29 -20.00
C ALA A 75 30.95 9.56 -18.60
N PHE A 76 31.33 10.68 -17.97
CA PHE A 76 30.86 11.05 -16.63
C PHE A 76 29.36 11.36 -16.60
N MET A 77 28.84 12.05 -17.62
CA MET A 77 27.44 12.45 -17.72
C MET A 77 26.49 11.33 -18.16
N ARG A 78 26.96 10.10 -18.43
CA ARG A 78 26.06 8.98 -18.78
C ARG A 78 25.15 8.56 -17.64
N ASN A 79 25.59 8.78 -16.40
CA ASN A 79 24.70 8.55 -15.26
C ASN A 79 23.59 9.62 -15.27
N PRO A 80 22.29 9.23 -15.31
CA PRO A 80 21.19 10.19 -15.45
C PRO A 80 21.15 11.27 -14.36
N ARG A 81 21.53 10.92 -13.13
CA ARG A 81 21.55 11.87 -11.99
C ARG A 81 22.67 12.89 -12.15
N ILE A 82 23.85 12.44 -12.59
CA ILE A 82 24.99 13.31 -12.91
C ILE A 82 24.66 14.21 -14.11
N CYS A 83 24.05 13.66 -15.16
CA CYS A 83 23.68 14.41 -16.37
C CYS A 83 22.81 15.62 -16.04
N ALA A 84 21.74 15.41 -15.27
CA ALA A 84 20.78 16.45 -14.91
C ALA A 84 21.47 17.64 -14.21
N LEU A 85 22.34 17.36 -13.24
CA LEU A 85 23.07 18.40 -12.53
C LEU A 85 24.17 19.03 -13.41
N ALA A 86 24.94 18.21 -14.13
CA ALA A 86 26.04 18.67 -14.97
C ALA A 86 25.57 19.60 -16.10
N LEU A 87 24.38 19.40 -16.64
CA LEU A 87 23.78 20.30 -17.64
C LEU A 87 23.58 21.72 -17.10
N THR A 88 23.31 21.89 -15.80
CA THR A 88 23.15 23.23 -15.19
C THR A 88 24.47 24.00 -15.08
N ILE A 89 25.61 23.30 -15.01
CA ILE A 89 26.95 23.88 -14.79
C ILE A 89 27.96 23.51 -15.88
N LEU A 90 27.47 23.11 -17.06
CA LEU A 90 28.28 22.54 -18.12
C LEU A 90 29.50 23.40 -18.53
N PRO A 91 29.38 24.74 -18.68
CA PRO A 91 30.51 25.59 -19.04
C PRO A 91 31.68 25.52 -18.04
N ARG A 92 31.39 25.26 -16.75
CA ARG A 92 32.41 25.14 -15.70
C ARG A 92 33.14 23.81 -15.77
N LEU A 93 32.44 22.75 -16.13
CA LEU A 93 32.99 21.39 -16.17
C LEU A 93 33.93 21.17 -17.36
N ALA A 94 33.81 21.96 -18.43
CA ALA A 94 34.59 21.80 -19.66
C ALA A 94 36.12 21.94 -19.46
N GLY A 95 36.57 22.64 -18.40
CA GLY A 95 37.99 22.84 -18.08
C GLY A 95 38.50 22.04 -16.88
N VAL A 96 37.67 21.20 -16.26
CA VAL A 96 38.00 20.52 -14.99
C VAL A 96 38.70 19.19 -15.25
N GLY A 97 39.92 19.07 -14.73
CA GLY A 97 40.77 17.88 -14.90
C GLY A 97 40.41 16.69 -13.99
N ASP A 98 39.63 16.86 -12.93
CA ASP A 98 39.18 15.77 -12.07
C ASP A 98 37.66 15.74 -11.92
N LEU A 99 36.99 14.98 -12.79
CA LEU A 99 35.53 14.82 -12.77
C LEU A 99 35.14 13.72 -11.78
N SER A 100 34.63 14.14 -10.62
CA SER A 100 34.02 13.28 -9.59
C SER A 100 32.69 13.87 -9.12
N ILE A 101 31.88 13.10 -8.38
CA ILE A 101 30.62 13.58 -7.79
C ILE A 101 30.89 14.73 -6.83
N GLU A 102 31.93 14.62 -6.02
CA GLU A 102 32.39 15.65 -5.09
C GLU A 102 32.73 16.96 -5.82
N ARG A 103 33.44 16.87 -6.96
CA ARG A 103 33.76 18.03 -7.78
C ARG A 103 32.51 18.64 -8.41
N LEU A 104 31.60 17.81 -8.91
CA LEU A 104 30.33 18.24 -9.49
C LEU A 104 29.49 19.02 -8.47
N LEU A 105 29.36 18.49 -7.25
CA LEU A 105 28.68 19.15 -6.14
C LEU A 105 29.36 20.50 -5.87
N MET A 106 30.66 20.56 -5.66
CA MET A 106 31.35 21.82 -5.39
C MET A 106 31.16 22.89 -6.49
N GLU A 107 31.25 22.52 -7.77
CA GLU A 107 30.99 23.45 -8.87
C GLU A 107 29.54 23.94 -8.90
N PHE A 108 28.59 23.07 -8.56
CA PHE A 108 27.18 23.43 -8.41
C PHE A 108 26.99 24.48 -7.30
N TRP A 109 27.60 24.28 -6.13
CA TRP A 109 27.53 25.25 -5.04
C TRP A 109 28.20 26.59 -5.38
N ARG A 110 29.36 26.57 -6.07
CA ARG A 110 30.03 27.79 -6.54
C ARG A 110 29.16 28.56 -7.53
N HIS A 111 28.55 27.86 -8.49
CA HIS A 111 27.65 28.46 -9.46
C HIS A 111 26.47 29.17 -8.77
N ARG A 112 25.84 28.51 -7.80
CA ARG A 112 24.70 29.05 -7.04
C ARG A 112 25.07 30.30 -6.23
N LEU A 113 26.25 30.33 -5.60
CA LEU A 113 26.72 31.51 -4.86
C LEU A 113 26.97 32.70 -5.80
N GLU A 114 27.52 32.46 -6.99
CA GLU A 114 27.74 33.50 -7.99
C GLU A 114 26.42 34.08 -8.54
N GLU A 115 25.39 33.26 -8.77
CA GLU A 115 24.07 33.75 -9.20
C GLU A 115 23.38 34.65 -8.17
N ARG A 116 23.69 34.45 -6.88
CA ARG A 116 23.18 35.29 -5.79
C ARG A 116 23.87 36.65 -5.67
N ASN A 117 24.84 36.95 -6.54
CA ASN A 117 25.55 38.24 -6.59
C ASN A 117 26.27 38.59 -5.27
N ASP A 118 26.69 37.56 -4.52
CA ASP A 118 27.62 37.73 -3.40
C ASP A 118 28.95 38.20 -4.00
N MET A 119 29.38 39.41 -3.67
CA MET A 119 30.27 40.29 -4.45
C MET A 119 31.75 39.83 -4.66
N ILE A 120 32.02 38.53 -4.76
CA ILE A 120 33.35 37.98 -5.00
C ILE A 120 33.22 36.95 -6.12
N ALA A 121 34.00 37.10 -7.18
CA ALA A 121 34.14 36.04 -8.18
C ALA A 121 34.71 34.81 -7.48
N HIS A 122 33.85 33.87 -7.07
CA HIS A 122 34.19 32.71 -6.25
C HIS A 122 35.10 31.75 -7.04
N ASN A 123 36.36 32.12 -7.23
CA ASN A 123 37.40 31.20 -7.67
C ASN A 123 37.58 30.12 -6.58
N GLU A 124 38.26 29.03 -6.91
CA GLU A 124 38.42 27.90 -5.99
C GLU A 124 39.10 28.28 -4.67
N THR A 125 39.96 29.31 -4.69
CA THR A 125 40.65 29.82 -3.50
C THR A 125 39.68 30.57 -2.59
N ASP A 126 38.83 31.42 -3.16
CA ASP A 126 37.82 32.18 -2.41
C ASP A 126 36.74 31.25 -1.82
N PHE A 127 36.31 30.23 -2.56
CA PHE A 127 35.37 29.22 -2.03
C PHE A 127 36.00 28.39 -0.90
N ARG A 128 37.28 28.02 -1.03
CA ARG A 128 38.01 27.36 0.07
C ARG A 128 38.10 28.25 1.30
N ASP A 129 38.47 29.52 1.12
CA ASP A 129 38.64 30.46 2.22
C ASP A 129 37.29 30.79 2.90
N LEU A 130 36.19 30.79 2.14
CA LEU A 130 34.81 30.85 2.64
C LEU A 130 34.49 29.67 3.57
N LEU A 131 34.77 28.43 3.15
CA LEU A 131 34.54 27.23 3.96
C LEU A 131 35.41 27.22 5.22
N VAL A 132 36.69 27.62 5.11
CA VAL A 132 37.60 27.79 6.25
C VAL A 132 37.05 28.83 7.23
N ARG A 133 36.52 29.96 6.72
CA ARG A 133 35.91 31.00 7.54
C ARG A 133 34.71 30.47 8.32
N HIS A 134 33.76 29.79 7.66
CA HIS A 134 32.59 29.22 8.34
C HIS A 134 32.99 28.21 9.42
N ALA A 135 34.00 27.36 9.16
CA ALA A 135 34.51 26.43 10.17
C ALA A 135 35.14 27.14 11.39
N ARG A 136 35.91 28.21 11.16
CA ARG A 136 36.51 29.02 12.24
C ARG A 136 35.45 29.76 13.06
N GLU A 137 34.52 30.41 12.38
CA GLU A 137 33.42 31.13 13.02
C GLU A 137 32.54 30.19 13.85
N TYR A 138 32.30 28.97 13.35
CA TYR A 138 31.60 27.94 14.11
C TYR A 138 32.32 27.59 15.42
N ARG A 139 33.64 27.38 15.37
CA ARG A 139 34.46 27.06 16.55
C ARG A 139 34.48 28.22 17.55
N GLU A 140 34.66 29.45 17.09
CA GLU A 140 34.73 30.63 17.95
C GLU A 140 33.41 30.90 18.70
N ARG A 141 32.27 30.52 18.11
CA ARG A 141 30.94 30.64 18.71
C ARG A 141 30.66 29.61 19.80
N GLN A 142 31.33 28.45 19.77
CA GLN A 142 31.25 27.45 20.83
C GLN A 142 32.05 27.94 22.05
N SER A 143 31.44 28.78 22.90
CA SER A 143 32.08 29.38 24.09
C SER A 143 32.33 28.39 25.25
N GLY A 144 32.34 27.08 24.96
CA GLY A 144 32.66 26.00 25.90
C GLY A 144 33.72 25.10 25.31
N ASP A 145 34.45 24.38 26.17
CA ASP A 145 35.47 23.41 25.76
C ASP A 145 34.83 22.39 24.80
N PHE A 146 35.08 22.51 23.50
CA PHE A 146 34.62 21.55 22.50
C PHE A 146 35.29 20.21 22.79
N SER A 147 34.61 19.36 23.56
CA SER A 147 35.08 18.01 23.86
C SER A 147 35.01 17.16 22.60
N ARG A 148 36.16 16.99 21.96
CA ARG A 148 36.34 16.10 20.79
C ARG A 148 35.89 14.66 21.07
N ASP A 149 35.93 14.25 22.34
CA ASP A 149 35.47 12.93 22.78
C ASP A 149 33.93 12.88 22.92
N GLU A 150 33.29 13.99 23.27
CA GLU A 150 31.83 14.13 23.29
C GLU A 150 31.25 14.19 21.87
N TRP A 151 31.97 14.79 20.92
CA TRP A 151 31.61 14.74 19.49
C TRP A 151 31.75 13.32 18.92
N ARG A 152 32.84 12.60 19.21
CA ARG A 152 33.01 11.18 18.81
C ARG A 152 31.92 10.27 19.35
N ALA A 153 31.45 10.53 20.57
CA ALA A 153 30.36 9.79 21.18
C ALA A 153 28.98 10.12 20.58
N ARG A 154 28.86 11.19 19.78
CA ARG A 154 27.58 11.73 19.29
C ARG A 154 27.46 11.90 17.77
N SER A 155 28.54 11.83 17.00
CA SER A 155 28.49 11.80 15.54
C SER A 155 28.52 10.35 15.06
N GLY A 156 27.48 9.88 14.40
CA GLY A 156 27.49 8.55 13.78
C GLY A 156 28.50 8.36 12.65
N ALA A 157 29.07 9.47 12.14
CA ALA A 157 30.28 9.48 11.33
C ALA A 157 31.50 8.79 12.01
N ALA A 158 31.46 8.55 13.33
CA ALA A 158 32.51 7.88 14.10
C ALA A 158 32.52 6.35 13.99
N THR A 159 31.47 5.75 13.42
CA THR A 159 31.27 4.29 13.42
C THR A 159 31.54 3.67 12.04
N ARG A 160 32.60 4.11 11.35
CA ARG A 160 33.06 3.46 10.10
C ARG A 160 34.37 2.70 10.33
N ASP A 161 34.40 1.51 9.76
CA ASP A 161 35.18 0.29 10.07
C ASP A 161 36.71 0.37 9.93
N ASP A 162 37.33 1.55 9.98
CA ASP A 162 38.78 1.71 9.76
C ASP A 162 39.55 2.43 10.89
N GLY A 163 38.85 2.90 11.93
CA GLY A 163 39.48 3.48 13.11
C GLY A 163 40.31 4.76 12.84
N ARG A 164 40.08 5.47 11.73
CA ARG A 164 40.73 6.77 11.48
C ARG A 164 40.12 7.87 12.36
N ASP A 165 41.02 8.62 13.00
CA ASP A 165 40.73 9.56 14.08
C ASP A 165 40.04 10.84 13.56
N ILE A 166 38.75 11.07 13.87
CA ILE A 166 37.95 12.29 13.55
C ILE A 166 38.59 13.61 14.04
N ARG A 167 39.64 13.55 14.86
CA ARG A 167 40.54 14.69 15.14
C ARG A 167 41.03 15.37 13.85
N ASN A 168 41.03 14.63 12.73
CA ASN A 168 41.44 15.09 11.44
C ASN A 168 40.38 15.95 10.73
N ASP A 169 39.06 15.69 10.74
CA ASP A 169 38.16 16.34 9.77
C ASP A 169 37.91 17.85 9.97
N LEU A 170 37.60 18.31 11.19
CA LEU A 170 37.39 19.75 11.46
C LEU A 170 38.73 20.53 11.39
N THR A 171 39.80 19.91 11.90
CA THR A 171 41.17 20.45 11.84
C THR A 171 41.65 20.52 10.38
N GLU A 172 41.35 19.50 9.57
CA GLU A 172 41.63 19.43 8.14
C GLU A 172 40.82 20.49 7.36
N ILE A 173 39.59 20.81 7.76
CA ILE A 173 38.84 21.94 7.16
C ILE A 173 39.46 23.28 7.55
N GLU A 174 39.82 23.49 8.82
CA GLU A 174 40.46 24.73 9.30
C GLU A 174 41.85 25.00 8.69
N GLU A 175 42.59 23.92 8.41
CA GLU A 175 43.93 23.96 7.81
C GLU A 175 43.88 23.84 6.28
N GLY A 176 42.69 23.71 5.70
CA GLY A 176 42.49 23.52 4.26
C GLY A 176 42.99 22.17 3.74
N ARG A 177 43.30 21.18 4.57
CA ARG A 177 43.84 19.85 4.23
C ARG A 177 42.83 18.89 3.56
N PHE A 178 41.59 19.31 3.33
CA PHE A 178 40.71 18.72 2.31
C PHE A 178 41.18 19.02 0.87
N PHE A 179 42.27 19.80 0.74
CA PHE A 179 42.94 20.24 -0.47
C PHE A 179 44.37 19.65 -0.52
N ASP A 180 44.69 18.86 -1.54
CA ASP A 180 46.07 18.45 -1.85
C ASP A 180 46.64 19.32 -2.99
N VAL A 181 47.68 20.10 -2.69
CA VAL A 181 48.36 21.00 -3.65
C VAL A 181 49.47 20.28 -4.42
N ALA A 182 49.80 19.03 -4.07
CA ALA A 182 51.07 18.42 -4.46
C ALA A 182 51.23 18.11 -5.97
N SER A 183 50.21 18.29 -6.81
CA SER A 183 50.30 17.90 -8.22
C SER A 183 49.42 18.68 -9.21
N ASN A 184 49.01 19.92 -8.90
CA ASN A 184 48.18 20.73 -9.82
C ASN A 184 46.89 20.00 -10.30
N THR A 185 46.49 18.97 -9.53
CA THR A 185 45.32 18.12 -9.75
C THR A 185 44.61 17.97 -8.41
N TYR A 186 43.42 18.54 -8.35
CA TYR A 186 42.53 18.56 -7.19
C TYR A 186 42.10 17.15 -6.83
N ARG A 187 42.24 16.73 -5.57
CA ARG A 187 41.64 15.48 -5.09
C ARG A 187 40.99 15.70 -3.73
N PHE A 188 39.67 15.64 -3.69
CA PHE A 188 38.89 15.84 -2.47
C PHE A 188 38.82 14.55 -1.64
N ARG A 189 38.78 14.72 -0.32
CA ARG A 189 38.31 13.67 0.59
C ARG A 189 36.79 13.81 0.74
N PRO A 190 35.99 12.80 0.33
CA PRO A 190 34.53 12.89 0.32
C PRO A 190 33.92 13.27 1.67
N GLU A 191 34.54 12.84 2.77
CA GLU A 191 34.06 13.02 4.15
C GLU A 191 34.10 14.50 4.57
N SER A 192 35.24 15.19 4.34
CA SER A 192 35.42 16.59 4.73
C SER A 192 34.57 17.55 3.88
N LEU A 193 34.33 17.21 2.60
CA LEU A 193 33.49 18.03 1.72
C LEU A 193 32.02 18.02 2.17
N ARG A 194 31.48 16.85 2.55
CA ARG A 194 30.09 16.75 3.01
C ARG A 194 29.85 17.63 4.23
N PHE A 195 30.80 17.63 5.16
CA PHE A 195 30.76 18.46 6.36
C PHE A 195 30.89 19.97 6.04
N ALA A 196 31.82 20.33 5.15
CA ALA A 196 32.00 21.73 4.74
C ALA A 196 30.74 22.29 4.04
N LEU A 197 30.09 21.48 3.19
CA LEU A 197 28.81 21.84 2.58
C LEU A 197 27.68 21.90 3.62
N GLY A 198 27.66 21.00 4.60
CA GLY A 198 26.71 21.05 5.71
C GLY A 198 26.81 22.33 6.55
N LEU A 199 28.03 22.79 6.85
CA LEU A 199 28.29 24.07 7.50
C LEU A 199 27.76 25.26 6.68
N LEU A 200 28.00 25.25 5.36
CA LEU A 200 27.54 26.29 4.45
C LEU A 200 26.01 26.37 4.41
N ILE A 201 25.32 25.22 4.31
CA ILE A 201 23.85 25.16 4.32
C ILE A 201 23.31 25.69 5.65
N ALA A 202 23.88 25.25 6.77
CA ALA A 202 23.46 25.72 8.08
C ALA A 202 23.56 27.26 8.16
N ASP A 203 24.73 27.82 7.86
CA ASP A 203 24.97 29.28 7.92
C ASP A 203 24.02 30.08 7.00
N GLU A 204 23.78 29.58 5.78
CA GLU A 204 22.85 30.20 4.84
C GLU A 204 21.41 30.22 5.36
N LEU A 205 20.92 29.09 5.89
CA LEU A 205 19.57 29.02 6.44
C LEU A 205 19.40 29.88 7.68
N ARG A 206 20.45 30.03 8.48
CA ARG A 206 20.45 30.98 9.60
C ARG A 206 20.25 32.41 9.09
N GLY A 207 20.96 32.81 8.03
CA GLY A 207 20.78 34.11 7.40
C GLY A 207 19.34 34.34 6.94
N HIS A 208 18.70 33.32 6.37
CA HIS A 208 17.29 33.36 5.98
C HIS A 208 16.33 33.48 7.17
N VAL A 209 16.58 32.77 8.29
CA VAL A 209 15.79 32.95 9.52
C VAL A 209 15.93 34.37 10.08
N ASP A 210 17.15 34.90 10.13
CA ASP A 210 17.41 36.25 10.64
C ASP A 210 16.74 37.32 9.74
N ALA A 211 16.55 37.04 8.45
CA ALA A 211 15.81 37.87 7.50
C ALA A 211 14.28 37.69 7.54
N GLY A 212 13.78 36.63 8.20
CA GLY A 212 12.36 36.27 8.24
C GLY A 212 11.84 35.58 6.98
N ASP A 213 12.72 34.93 6.21
CA ASP A 213 12.38 34.22 4.98
C ASP A 213 11.79 32.82 5.26
N ASP A 214 11.08 32.28 4.27
CA ASP A 214 10.58 30.90 4.26
C ASP A 214 11.72 29.89 4.03
N LEU A 215 11.97 29.03 5.02
CA LEU A 215 13.07 28.06 4.98
C LEU A 215 12.86 26.94 3.96
N ASP A 216 11.63 26.55 3.66
CA ASP A 216 11.36 25.54 2.65
C ASP A 216 11.71 26.08 1.25
N GLN A 217 11.37 27.35 1.00
CA GLN A 217 11.74 28.04 -0.23
C GLN A 217 13.25 28.29 -0.34
N ALA A 218 13.94 28.49 0.78
CA ALA A 218 15.40 28.61 0.81
C ALA A 218 16.11 27.26 0.59
N LEU A 219 15.57 26.16 1.13
CA LEU A 219 16.13 24.81 1.01
C LEU A 219 15.92 24.16 -0.35
N ALA A 220 14.74 24.36 -0.96
CA ALA A 220 14.38 23.74 -2.24
C ALA A 220 15.44 23.92 -3.35
N PRO A 221 15.92 25.15 -3.68
CA PRO A 221 16.92 25.33 -4.73
C PRO A 221 18.29 24.73 -4.38
N ILE A 222 18.59 24.50 -3.10
CA ILE A 222 19.84 23.88 -2.66
C ILE A 222 19.77 22.36 -2.81
N ILE A 223 18.67 21.76 -2.35
CA ILE A 223 18.56 20.30 -2.21
C ILE A 223 17.94 19.64 -3.43
N ASP A 224 16.94 20.24 -4.09
CA ASP A 224 16.23 19.57 -5.20
C ASP A 224 17.15 19.15 -6.37
N PRO A 225 18.15 19.96 -6.80
CA PRO A 225 19.08 19.57 -7.86
C PRO A 225 19.97 18.37 -7.48
N ILE A 226 20.20 18.15 -6.19
CA ILE A 226 21.08 17.12 -5.66
C ILE A 226 20.33 15.99 -4.91
N ARG A 227 19.01 16.07 -4.81
CA ARG A 227 18.16 15.16 -3.99
C ARG A 227 18.36 13.69 -4.34
N GLY A 228 18.69 13.41 -5.61
CA GLY A 228 18.96 12.07 -6.10
C GLY A 228 20.33 11.48 -5.74
N PHE A 229 21.26 12.27 -5.18
CA PHE A 229 22.59 11.79 -4.80
C PHE A 229 22.59 11.26 -3.37
N ASP A 230 23.26 10.13 -3.14
CA ASP A 230 23.41 9.55 -1.79
C ASP A 230 24.14 10.53 -0.84
N ALA A 231 25.04 11.36 -1.38
CA ALA A 231 25.76 12.38 -0.63
C ALA A 231 24.85 13.46 -0.01
N ALA A 232 23.62 13.67 -0.54
CA ALA A 232 22.71 14.68 -0.02
C ALA A 232 22.25 14.36 1.42
N ALA A 233 22.01 13.08 1.72
CA ALA A 233 21.64 12.63 3.06
C ALA A 233 22.76 12.89 4.08
N ASP A 234 24.01 12.59 3.71
CA ASP A 234 25.18 12.82 4.57
C ASP A 234 25.45 14.33 4.79
N ILE A 235 25.29 15.15 3.75
CA ILE A 235 25.45 16.62 3.84
C ILE A 235 24.41 17.22 4.80
N LEU A 236 23.15 16.80 4.67
CA LEU A 236 22.08 17.26 5.56
C LEU A 236 22.26 16.73 7.00
N ALA A 237 22.68 15.47 7.18
CA ALA A 237 23.01 14.94 8.51
C ALA A 237 24.13 15.74 9.17
N ALA A 238 25.17 16.13 8.41
CA ALA A 238 26.21 17.02 8.91
C ALA A 238 25.67 18.41 9.30
N ALA A 239 24.81 19.00 8.47
CA ALA A 239 24.16 20.29 8.77
C ALA A 239 23.31 20.22 10.06
N ILE A 240 22.56 19.12 10.26
CA ILE A 240 21.79 18.86 11.48
C ILE A 240 22.72 18.78 12.69
N ALA A 241 23.77 17.97 12.60
CA ALA A 241 24.72 17.76 13.69
C ALA A 241 25.39 19.07 14.14
N VAL A 242 25.86 19.87 13.17
CA VAL A 242 26.45 21.21 13.39
C VAL A 242 25.45 22.14 14.07
N SER A 243 24.21 22.17 13.57
CA SER A 243 23.16 23.07 14.07
C SER A 243 22.69 22.70 15.48
N VAL A 244 22.57 21.41 15.79
CA VAL A 244 22.18 20.92 17.12
C VAL A 244 23.24 21.24 18.17
N MET A 245 24.52 21.14 17.81
CA MET A 245 25.63 21.44 18.72
C MET A 245 25.86 22.92 18.98
N ALA A 246 25.46 23.80 18.07
CA ALA A 246 25.63 25.23 18.26
C ALA A 246 24.65 25.75 19.33
N ALA A 247 25.19 26.24 20.44
CA ALA A 247 24.40 26.83 21.51
C ALA A 247 23.54 28.00 20.98
N GLY A 248 22.23 27.97 21.23
CA GLY A 248 21.30 29.01 20.80
C GLY A 248 21.01 29.05 19.30
N TYR A 249 21.38 28.02 18.54
CA TYR A 249 21.02 27.93 17.12
C TYR A 249 19.49 27.86 16.94
N PRO A 250 18.87 28.47 15.92
CA PRO A 250 17.40 28.47 15.80
C PRO A 250 16.80 27.06 15.59
N ASP A 251 15.79 26.70 16.39
CA ASP A 251 15.08 25.41 16.29
C ASP A 251 14.43 25.21 14.91
N ALA A 252 13.87 26.29 14.33
CA ALA A 252 13.23 26.27 13.03
C ALA A 252 14.16 25.80 11.90
N VAL A 253 15.45 26.16 11.94
CA VAL A 253 16.43 25.69 10.95
C VAL A 253 16.67 24.20 11.09
N ILE A 254 16.80 23.70 12.32
CA ILE A 254 17.01 22.27 12.57
C ILE A 254 15.78 21.48 12.11
N ALA A 255 14.57 21.97 12.41
CA ALA A 255 13.33 21.33 11.98
C ALA A 255 13.22 21.26 10.45
N ALA A 256 13.55 22.34 9.74
CA ALA A 256 13.55 22.37 8.28
C ALA A 256 14.58 21.38 7.67
N LEU A 257 15.81 21.36 8.21
CA LEU A 257 16.84 20.40 7.78
C LEU A 257 16.42 18.95 8.00
N VAL A 258 15.85 18.63 9.16
CA VAL A 258 15.36 17.29 9.48
C VAL A 258 14.17 16.92 8.59
N SER A 259 13.22 17.83 8.36
CA SER A 259 12.06 17.60 7.49
C SER A 259 12.49 17.23 6.06
N VAL A 260 13.43 17.96 5.49
CA VAL A 260 13.98 17.64 4.16
C VAL A 260 14.74 16.33 4.17
N TRP A 261 15.54 16.07 5.21
CA TRP A 261 16.27 14.80 5.36
C TRP A 261 15.30 13.61 5.37
N ILE A 262 14.22 13.65 6.17
CA ILE A 262 13.19 12.60 6.22
C ILE A 262 12.61 12.31 4.82
N SER A 263 12.40 13.35 4.02
CA SER A 263 11.83 13.23 2.66
C SER A 263 12.79 12.63 1.61
N LEU A 264 14.05 12.37 1.96
CA LEU A 264 15.01 11.78 1.04
C LEU A 264 14.73 10.30 0.82
N GLN A 265 14.81 9.87 -0.43
CA GLN A 265 14.69 8.44 -0.76
C GLN A 265 15.98 7.66 -0.46
N ASN A 266 17.11 8.37 -0.30
CA ASN A 266 18.45 7.80 -0.34
C ASN A 266 19.18 7.67 1.01
N HIS A 267 18.51 7.25 2.08
CA HIS A 267 19.17 6.93 3.36
C HIS A 267 20.05 5.68 3.26
N VAL A 268 21.26 5.70 3.84
CA VAL A 268 22.04 4.48 4.16
C VAL A 268 21.37 3.71 5.30
N GLU A 269 21.71 2.43 5.45
CA GLU A 269 20.99 1.48 6.33
C GLU A 269 20.99 1.94 7.80
N ASP A 270 22.11 2.50 8.27
CA ASP A 270 22.31 2.95 9.65
C ASP A 270 22.16 4.48 9.80
N ALA A 271 21.60 5.18 8.80
CA ALA A 271 21.58 6.65 8.78
C ALA A 271 20.79 7.28 9.95
N PHE A 272 19.83 6.53 10.51
CA PHE A 272 19.03 6.99 11.65
C PHE A 272 19.79 6.84 12.97
N ASP A 273 20.63 5.81 13.12
CA ASP A 273 21.46 5.60 14.31
C ASP A 273 22.39 6.79 14.55
N ASP A 274 22.90 7.36 13.45
CA ASP A 274 23.73 8.56 13.45
C ASP A 274 23.01 9.79 14.03
N LEU A 275 21.68 9.83 14.00
CA LEU A 275 20.86 10.94 14.51
C LEU A 275 20.43 10.78 15.97
N ILE A 276 20.54 9.58 16.56
CA ILE A 276 20.12 9.30 17.96
C ILE A 276 20.74 10.30 18.96
N PRO A 277 22.05 10.59 18.92
CA PRO A 277 22.65 11.51 19.88
C PRO A 277 22.19 12.96 19.68
N HIS A 278 21.80 13.34 18.46
CA HIS A 278 21.34 14.68 18.12
C HIS A 278 19.90 14.92 18.58
N ILE A 279 19.00 13.96 18.33
CA ILE A 279 17.63 14.04 18.87
C ILE A 279 17.64 14.00 20.40
N ALA A 280 18.52 13.21 21.02
CA ALA A 280 18.65 13.16 22.48
C ALA A 280 19.12 14.50 23.08
N ALA A 281 20.01 15.21 22.38
CA ALA A 281 20.51 16.52 22.82
C ALA A 281 19.46 17.62 22.65
N ARG A 282 18.67 17.57 21.57
CA ARG A 282 17.70 18.62 21.24
C ARG A 282 16.44 18.04 20.57
N PRO A 283 15.52 17.42 21.34
CA PRO A 283 14.40 16.68 20.76
C PRO A 283 13.38 17.57 20.01
N GLY A 284 13.13 18.78 20.49
CA GLY A 284 12.05 19.66 20.01
C GLY A 284 11.99 19.81 18.48
N PRO A 285 13.08 20.25 17.81
CA PRO A 285 13.14 20.39 16.36
C PRO A 285 12.85 19.13 15.56
N PHE A 286 13.20 17.94 16.09
CA PHE A 286 12.91 16.67 15.41
C PHE A 286 11.41 16.37 15.46
N LEU A 287 10.75 16.71 16.56
CA LEU A 287 9.30 16.58 16.68
C LEU A 287 8.56 17.63 15.84
N ASP A 288 9.09 18.85 15.74
CA ASP A 288 8.58 19.88 14.83
C ASP A 288 8.73 19.46 13.35
N ALA A 289 9.87 18.87 12.99
CA ALA A 289 10.08 18.31 11.65
C ALA A 289 9.07 17.21 11.33
N TYR A 290 8.74 16.34 12.30
CA TYR A 290 7.72 15.31 12.11
C TYR A 290 6.32 15.92 11.89
N GLU A 291 5.97 17.03 12.56
CA GLU A 291 4.72 17.76 12.32
C GLU A 291 4.66 18.40 10.92
N LEU A 292 5.80 18.85 10.39
CA LEU A 292 5.89 19.57 9.11
C LEU A 292 6.16 18.69 7.89
N ARG A 293 6.45 17.40 8.10
CA ARG A 293 6.93 16.50 7.06
C ARG A 293 6.01 16.42 5.84
N ASP A 294 6.61 16.05 4.72
CA ASP A 294 5.90 15.70 3.49
C ASP A 294 5.38 14.26 3.63
N THR A 295 4.10 14.10 3.99
CA THR A 295 3.48 12.80 4.28
C THR A 295 3.43 11.87 3.06
N ASP A 296 3.46 12.41 1.84
CA ASP A 296 3.47 11.62 0.61
C ASP A 296 4.86 11.02 0.33
N ARG A 297 5.90 11.59 0.95
CA ARG A 297 7.29 11.16 0.79
C ARG A 297 7.88 10.49 2.02
N ASP A 298 7.22 10.59 3.16
CA ASP A 298 7.57 9.87 4.38
C ASP A 298 7.25 8.38 4.21
N ASP A 299 8.26 7.52 4.37
CA ASP A 299 8.10 6.07 4.32
C ASP A 299 7.82 5.43 5.69
N GLY A 300 7.62 6.24 6.72
CA GLY A 300 7.27 5.82 8.08
C GLY A 300 8.47 5.41 8.94
N ARG A 301 9.68 5.31 8.38
CA ARG A 301 10.88 4.94 9.17
C ARG A 301 11.21 5.95 10.25
N PHE A 302 10.95 7.23 10.01
CA PHE A 302 11.25 8.27 11.00
C PHE A 302 10.37 8.17 12.26
N LEU A 303 9.12 7.68 12.12
CA LEU A 303 8.28 7.37 13.27
C LEU A 303 8.93 6.30 14.16
N HIS A 304 9.40 5.20 13.56
CA HIS A 304 10.07 4.14 14.31
C HIS A 304 11.33 4.66 15.01
N PHE A 305 12.15 5.45 14.30
CA PHE A 305 13.32 6.12 14.88
C PHE A 305 12.97 6.98 16.11
N ILE A 306 11.94 7.83 16.04
CA ILE A 306 11.54 8.67 17.18
C ILE A 306 11.11 7.81 18.38
N LEU A 307 10.34 6.74 18.14
CA LEU A 307 9.85 5.84 19.18
C LEU A 307 10.99 5.03 19.82
N GLU A 308 11.93 4.52 19.03
CA GLU A 308 13.13 3.84 19.50
C GLU A 308 14.02 4.80 20.31
N ALA A 309 14.28 6.00 19.80
CA ALA A 309 15.03 7.02 20.53
C ALA A 309 14.36 7.39 21.87
N ALA A 310 13.02 7.42 21.93
CA ALA A 310 12.28 7.64 23.17
C ALA A 310 12.33 6.47 24.14
N ALA A 311 12.41 5.23 23.65
CA ALA A 311 12.60 4.05 24.48
C ALA A 311 13.99 4.03 25.12
N GLU A 312 15.02 4.51 24.42
CA GLU A 312 16.40 4.51 24.89
C GLU A 312 16.82 5.78 25.65
N ARG A 313 16.20 6.93 25.37
CA ARG A 313 16.65 8.25 25.85
C ARG A 313 15.52 8.99 26.56
N GLU A 314 15.74 9.28 27.85
CA GLU A 314 14.77 9.99 28.68
C GLU A 314 14.43 11.40 28.17
N SER A 315 15.40 12.13 27.60
CA SER A 315 15.15 13.47 27.05
C SER A 315 14.14 13.46 25.90
N VAL A 316 14.26 12.47 25.00
CA VAL A 316 13.34 12.28 23.87
C VAL A 316 11.97 11.83 24.39
N ARG A 317 11.95 10.90 25.34
CA ARG A 317 10.72 10.43 26.00
C ARG A 317 9.91 11.58 26.60
N LEU A 318 10.55 12.45 27.39
CA LEU A 318 9.89 13.59 28.03
C LEU A 318 9.40 14.62 27.01
N ALA A 319 10.13 14.84 25.93
CA ALA A 319 9.71 15.74 24.86
C ALA A 319 8.48 15.21 24.11
N LEU A 320 8.42 13.90 23.85
CA LEU A 320 7.23 13.25 23.29
C LEU A 320 6.05 13.28 24.25
N ASP A 321 6.27 13.03 25.55
CA ASP A 321 5.21 13.11 26.57
C ASP A 321 4.50 14.48 26.53
N GLN A 322 5.24 15.56 26.25
CA GLN A 322 4.70 16.92 26.08
C GLN A 322 3.92 17.13 24.78
N ARG A 323 4.18 16.33 23.73
CA ARG A 323 3.51 16.42 22.42
C ARG A 323 2.23 15.59 22.33
N VAL A 324 2.08 14.54 23.14
CA VAL A 324 0.94 13.59 23.06
C VAL A 324 -0.41 14.30 22.98
N VAL A 325 -0.70 15.24 23.89
CA VAL A 325 -2.00 15.94 23.92
C VAL A 325 -2.23 16.71 22.62
N ARG A 326 -1.21 17.44 22.15
CA ARG A 326 -1.25 18.23 20.92
C ARG A 326 -1.48 17.35 19.69
N TRP A 327 -0.79 16.21 19.61
CA TRP A 327 -0.87 15.29 18.48
C TRP A 327 -2.20 14.53 18.44
N LEU A 328 -2.68 14.07 19.60
CA LEU A 328 -4.00 13.45 19.72
C LEU A 328 -5.13 14.44 19.36
N GLY A 329 -5.01 15.70 19.77
CA GLY A 329 -5.97 16.76 19.45
C GLY A 329 -5.79 17.41 18.08
N SER A 330 -4.83 16.97 17.27
CA SER A 330 -4.57 17.59 15.96
C SER A 330 -5.64 17.23 14.95
N TRP A 331 -6.04 18.20 14.12
CA TRP A 331 -7.04 18.02 13.07
C TRP A 331 -6.79 18.94 11.87
N THR A 332 -7.48 18.71 10.77
CA THR A 332 -7.42 19.56 9.57
C THR A 332 -8.78 19.68 8.89
N ARG A 333 -9.09 20.87 8.35
CA ARG A 333 -10.23 21.05 7.45
C ARG A 333 -9.95 20.59 6.01
N ALA A 334 -8.68 20.46 5.62
CA ALA A 334 -8.32 20.03 4.27
C ALA A 334 -8.74 18.57 4.03
N LEU A 335 -9.33 18.30 2.87
CA LEU A 335 -9.50 16.93 2.39
C LEU A 335 -8.17 16.41 1.81
N PRO A 336 -7.89 15.09 1.92
CA PRO A 336 -6.78 14.46 1.22
C PRO A 336 -6.89 14.67 -0.30
N ASP A 337 -5.76 14.87 -0.98
CA ASP A 337 -5.60 15.17 -2.42
C ASP A 337 -5.94 13.99 -3.37
N SER A 338 -6.99 13.23 -3.06
CA SER A 338 -7.38 12.01 -3.77
C SER A 338 -8.41 12.23 -4.90
N ALA A 339 -8.91 13.45 -5.10
CA ALA A 339 -9.97 13.72 -6.08
C ALA A 339 -9.64 14.89 -7.02
N ASP A 340 -9.78 14.69 -8.32
CA ASP A 340 -9.62 15.75 -9.33
C ASP A 340 -10.88 16.62 -9.49
N GLY A 341 -10.67 17.92 -9.72
CA GLY A 341 -11.64 18.79 -10.39
C GLY A 341 -12.75 19.42 -9.51
N PRO A 342 -13.96 19.66 -10.08
CA PRO A 342 -15.07 20.37 -9.42
C PRO A 342 -15.66 19.67 -8.19
N GLU A 343 -15.60 18.34 -8.15
CA GLU A 343 -16.17 17.54 -7.06
C GLU A 343 -15.35 17.69 -5.77
N LEU A 344 -14.01 17.74 -5.86
CA LEU A 344 -13.17 18.05 -4.70
C LEU A 344 -13.52 19.42 -4.11
N LYS A 345 -13.68 20.44 -4.98
CA LYS A 345 -14.07 21.79 -4.53
C LYS A 345 -15.43 21.81 -3.84
N ARG A 346 -16.42 21.08 -4.37
CA ARG A 346 -17.74 20.94 -3.75
C ARG A 346 -17.64 20.29 -2.37
N ARG A 347 -16.95 19.14 -2.27
CA ARG A 347 -16.74 18.43 -1.01
C ARG A 347 -15.96 19.24 0.02
N GLN A 348 -14.95 19.99 -0.43
CA GLN A 348 -14.19 20.88 0.43
C GLN A 348 -15.08 21.99 0.97
N ALA A 349 -15.89 22.64 0.13
CA ALA A 349 -16.84 23.67 0.57
C ALA A 349 -17.91 23.12 1.54
N GLU A 350 -18.44 21.93 1.29
CA GLU A 350 -19.39 21.25 2.20
C GLU A 350 -18.75 20.94 3.56
N ARG A 351 -17.48 20.49 3.54
CA ARG A 351 -16.71 20.23 4.74
C ARG A 351 -16.40 21.50 5.52
N ASP A 352 -15.98 22.57 4.83
CA ASP A 352 -15.70 23.87 5.46
C ASP A 352 -16.96 24.41 6.15
N HIS A 353 -18.10 24.40 5.45
CA HIS A 353 -19.39 24.81 6.03
C HIS A 353 -19.78 23.97 7.25
N LEU A 354 -19.61 22.64 7.17
CA LEU A 354 -19.91 21.75 8.29
C LEU A 354 -19.02 22.03 9.51
N ILE A 355 -17.74 22.33 9.31
CA ILE A 355 -16.80 22.68 10.37
C ILE A 355 -17.14 24.05 10.97
N GLU A 356 -17.48 25.02 10.13
CA GLU A 356 -17.92 26.35 10.58
C GLU A 356 -19.18 26.26 11.43
N ASP A 357 -20.22 25.56 10.97
CA ASP A 357 -21.44 25.31 11.75
C ASP A 357 -21.14 24.67 13.11
N ARG A 358 -20.24 23.69 13.12
CA ARG A 358 -19.81 23.00 14.35
C ARG A 358 -19.11 23.95 15.31
N LEU A 359 -18.14 24.72 14.83
CA LEU A 359 -17.44 25.73 15.63
C LEU A 359 -18.40 26.78 16.17
N GLU A 360 -19.35 27.23 15.35
CA GLU A 360 -20.38 28.19 15.72
C GLU A 360 -21.33 27.67 16.80
N SER A 361 -21.64 26.37 16.76
CA SER A 361 -22.51 25.71 17.74
C SER A 361 -21.90 25.52 19.13
N MET A 362 -20.57 25.67 19.27
CA MET A 362 -19.88 25.52 20.55
C MET A 362 -20.10 26.72 21.46
N MET A 363 -20.20 26.44 22.77
CA MET A 363 -20.24 27.49 23.79
C MET A 363 -18.89 28.22 23.87
N ILE A 364 -18.89 29.44 24.41
CA ILE A 364 -17.69 30.31 24.46
C ILE A 364 -16.51 29.60 25.17
N ASP A 365 -16.77 28.99 26.32
CA ASP A 365 -15.74 28.31 27.12
C ASP A 365 -15.24 27.03 26.43
N GLU A 366 -16.13 26.29 25.77
CA GLU A 366 -15.79 25.11 24.98
C GLU A 366 -14.90 25.46 23.80
N ARG A 367 -15.25 26.54 23.08
CA ARG A 367 -14.47 27.03 21.94
C ARG A 367 -13.09 27.50 22.38
N ALA A 368 -13.01 28.20 23.52
CA ALA A 368 -11.72 28.61 24.10
C ALA A 368 -10.85 27.41 24.48
N TRP A 369 -11.45 26.38 25.10
CA TRP A 369 -10.73 25.15 25.42
C TRP A 369 -10.28 24.40 24.16
N PHE A 370 -11.15 24.27 23.17
CA PHE A 370 -10.84 23.60 21.90
C PHE A 370 -9.71 24.31 21.17
N ALA A 371 -9.74 25.64 21.07
CA ALA A 371 -8.67 26.42 20.44
C ALA A 371 -7.31 26.25 21.14
N ALA A 372 -7.31 26.01 22.46
CA ALA A 372 -6.08 25.81 23.22
C ALA A 372 -5.51 24.38 23.14
N ASN A 373 -6.36 23.36 22.97
CA ASN A 373 -5.97 21.95 23.09
C ASN A 373 -6.04 21.15 21.78
N CYS A 374 -6.80 21.62 20.79
CA CYS A 374 -7.04 20.93 19.52
C CYS A 374 -6.54 21.80 18.35
N PRO A 375 -5.22 21.80 18.06
CA PRO A 375 -4.68 22.64 17.01
C PRO A 375 -5.11 22.16 15.62
N GLU A 376 -5.48 23.11 14.78
CA GLU A 376 -5.61 22.86 13.35
C GLU A 376 -4.21 22.85 12.71
N LEU A 377 -3.79 21.69 12.21
CA LEU A 377 -2.49 21.52 11.56
C LEU A 377 -2.70 21.27 10.06
N ALA A 378 -1.74 21.72 9.24
CA ALA A 378 -1.82 21.53 7.80
C ALA A 378 -1.75 20.03 7.42
N ARG A 379 -0.95 19.24 8.16
CA ARG A 379 -0.67 17.82 7.87
C ARG A 379 -0.70 16.95 9.15
N PRO A 380 -1.87 16.73 9.77
CA PRO A 380 -1.96 15.99 11.02
C PRO A 380 -1.82 14.46 10.85
N THR A 381 -1.78 13.96 9.61
CA THR A 381 -1.75 12.53 9.28
C THR A 381 -0.61 11.81 10.03
N GLY A 382 -0.96 10.73 10.74
CA GLY A 382 -0.01 9.91 11.50
C GLY A 382 0.49 10.50 12.82
N LEU A 383 0.15 11.75 13.18
CA LEU A 383 0.57 12.33 14.48
C LEU A 383 -0.16 11.68 15.66
N ALA A 384 -1.48 11.51 15.55
CA ALA A 384 -2.26 10.80 16.56
C ALA A 384 -1.78 9.34 16.68
N THR A 385 -1.41 8.68 15.58
CA THR A 385 -0.83 7.33 15.59
C THR A 385 0.48 7.30 16.37
N ALA A 386 1.37 8.27 16.14
CA ALA A 386 2.64 8.37 16.85
C ALA A 386 2.43 8.56 18.36
N ALA A 387 1.47 9.42 18.75
CA ALA A 387 1.11 9.61 20.15
C ALA A 387 0.55 8.32 20.78
N THR A 388 -0.36 7.63 20.09
CA THR A 388 -0.94 6.35 20.52
C THR A 388 0.14 5.28 20.74
N LEU A 389 1.08 5.12 19.80
CA LEU A 389 2.16 4.14 19.91
C LEU A 389 3.12 4.49 21.05
N HIS A 390 3.42 5.77 21.25
CA HIS A 390 4.24 6.23 22.37
C HIS A 390 3.60 5.99 23.74
N MET A 391 2.27 6.03 23.82
CA MET A 391 1.51 5.72 25.03
C MET A 391 1.49 4.23 25.36
N ALA A 392 1.66 3.35 24.36
CA ALA A 392 1.53 1.91 24.54
C ALA A 392 2.51 1.36 25.60
N GLY A 393 1.98 0.59 26.55
CA GLY A 393 2.78 -0.02 27.62
C GLY A 393 3.26 0.95 28.71
N ARG A 394 2.66 2.14 28.83
CA ARG A 394 3.01 3.17 29.83
C ARG A 394 1.82 3.55 30.72
N ALA A 395 2.09 4.25 31.81
CA ALA A 395 1.05 4.88 32.62
C ALA A 395 0.32 5.94 31.78
N LEU A 396 -1.00 5.84 31.70
CA LEU A 396 -1.84 6.64 30.80
C LEU A 396 -2.44 7.87 31.48
N THR A 397 -2.49 7.92 32.82
CA THR A 397 -3.04 9.04 33.60
C THR A 397 -2.57 10.43 33.11
N PRO A 398 -1.28 10.66 32.80
CA PRO A 398 -0.81 11.97 32.32
C PRO A 398 -1.42 12.40 30.98
N PHE A 399 -1.93 11.45 30.19
CA PHE A 399 -2.43 11.66 28.84
C PHE A 399 -3.97 11.79 28.76
N ALA A 400 -4.68 11.74 29.90
CA ALA A 400 -6.13 11.89 29.94
C ALA A 400 -6.68 13.12 29.19
N PRO A 401 -6.06 14.32 29.29
CA PRO A 401 -6.49 15.48 28.48
C PRO A 401 -6.37 15.26 26.97
N GLY A 402 -5.39 14.46 26.54
CA GLY A 402 -5.17 14.10 25.15
C GLY A 402 -6.30 13.25 24.58
N LEU A 403 -6.88 12.35 25.38
CA LEU A 403 -8.07 11.60 24.98
C LEU A 403 -9.27 12.52 24.75
N VAL A 404 -9.47 13.50 25.63
CA VAL A 404 -10.55 14.49 25.44
C VAL A 404 -10.30 15.32 24.17
N ALA A 405 -9.06 15.77 23.95
CA ALA A 405 -8.69 16.51 22.74
C ALA A 405 -8.91 15.68 21.46
N PHE A 406 -8.53 14.40 21.47
CA PHE A 406 -8.79 13.46 20.38
C PHE A 406 -10.28 13.33 20.09
N ALA A 407 -11.12 13.18 21.11
CA ALA A 407 -12.55 13.05 20.93
C ALA A 407 -13.18 14.31 20.30
N PHE A 408 -12.74 15.50 20.73
CA PHE A 408 -13.16 16.75 20.13
C PHE A 408 -12.70 16.88 18.67
N ALA A 409 -11.41 16.63 18.39
CA ALA A 409 -10.85 16.64 17.05
C ALA A 409 -11.59 15.67 16.11
N TYR A 410 -11.86 14.44 16.57
CA TYR A 410 -12.57 13.41 15.82
C TYR A 410 -14.02 13.81 15.53
N LYS A 411 -14.74 14.40 16.49
CA LYS A 411 -16.12 14.88 16.26
C LYS A 411 -16.17 16.15 15.42
N MET A 412 -15.14 16.99 15.46
CA MET A 412 -15.02 18.18 14.65
C MET A 412 -14.75 17.86 13.18
N ALA A 413 -13.72 17.05 12.91
CA ALA A 413 -13.17 16.84 11.57
C ALA A 413 -13.53 15.48 10.95
N GLY A 414 -14.01 14.50 11.72
CA GLY A 414 -14.36 13.16 11.25
C GLY A 414 -13.19 12.16 11.28
N PRO A 415 -13.44 10.90 10.87
CA PRO A 415 -12.56 9.76 11.11
C PRO A 415 -11.39 9.59 10.14
N PHE A 416 -11.18 10.51 9.19
CA PHE A 416 -10.20 10.31 8.12
C PHE A 416 -8.79 10.14 8.70
N ASP A 417 -8.14 9.01 8.39
CA ASP A 417 -6.83 8.57 8.92
C ASP A 417 -6.70 8.55 10.46
N SER A 418 -7.81 8.29 11.17
CA SER A 418 -7.83 8.22 12.63
C SER A 418 -7.28 6.89 13.17
N PRO A 419 -6.37 6.89 14.17
CA PRO A 419 -5.87 5.69 14.84
C PRO A 419 -6.86 5.17 15.91
N TYR A 420 -8.15 5.14 15.57
CA TYR A 420 -9.21 4.85 16.52
C TYR A 420 -9.02 3.46 17.16
N ASP A 421 -8.76 2.45 16.34
CA ASP A 421 -8.63 1.07 16.82
C ASP A 421 -7.37 0.94 17.67
N GLU A 422 -6.23 1.45 17.20
CA GLU A 422 -4.97 1.43 17.95
C GLU A 422 -5.11 2.13 19.30
N LEU A 423 -5.76 3.30 19.34
CA LEU A 423 -5.98 4.03 20.57
C LEU A 423 -6.92 3.25 21.49
N ALA A 424 -8.02 2.70 20.98
CA ALA A 424 -8.92 1.86 21.77
C ALA A 424 -8.17 0.66 22.39
N TRP A 425 -7.28 0.01 21.64
CA TRP A 425 -6.45 -1.09 22.16
C TRP A 425 -5.50 -0.61 23.27
N VAL A 426 -4.80 0.51 23.07
CA VAL A 426 -3.87 1.06 24.08
C VAL A 426 -4.60 1.39 25.38
N LEU A 427 -5.79 2.01 25.29
CA LEU A 427 -6.57 2.39 26.47
C LEU A 427 -7.16 1.17 27.19
N ARG A 428 -7.82 0.26 26.46
CA ARG A 428 -8.54 -0.89 27.03
C ARG A 428 -7.61 -1.98 27.55
N LEU A 429 -6.40 -2.06 27.00
CA LEU A 429 -5.35 -2.97 27.46
C LEU A 429 -4.39 -2.29 28.45
N ASN A 430 -4.77 -1.15 29.06
CA ASN A 430 -3.98 -0.52 30.10
C ASN A 430 -3.87 -1.44 31.33
N ARG A 431 -2.66 -1.94 31.59
CA ARG A 431 -2.35 -2.81 32.73
C ARG A 431 -1.62 -2.10 33.87
N ILE A 432 -1.32 -0.81 33.72
CA ILE A 432 -0.43 -0.07 34.63
C ILE A 432 -1.24 0.77 35.62
N ASP A 433 -2.11 1.63 35.13
CA ASP A 433 -2.87 2.60 35.95
C ASP A 433 -4.34 2.76 35.47
N PRO A 434 -5.09 1.67 35.23
CA PRO A 434 -6.42 1.76 34.62
C PRO A 434 -7.44 2.55 35.44
N ALA A 435 -7.39 2.46 36.78
CA ALA A 435 -8.35 3.15 37.66
C ALA A 435 -8.04 4.65 37.76
N GLU A 436 -6.76 5.00 37.93
CA GLU A 436 -6.29 6.38 37.98
C GLU A 436 -6.51 7.08 36.64
N PHE A 437 -6.26 6.39 35.53
CA PHE A 437 -6.52 6.91 34.19
C PHE A 437 -8.01 7.18 33.97
N ALA A 438 -8.89 6.21 34.29
CA ALA A 438 -10.33 6.39 34.15
C ALA A 438 -10.85 7.57 34.99
N ALA A 439 -10.38 7.71 36.24
CA ALA A 439 -10.70 8.85 37.08
C ALA A 439 -10.23 10.18 36.45
N ALA A 440 -8.99 10.24 35.96
CA ALA A 440 -8.45 11.43 35.31
C ALA A 440 -9.22 11.82 34.03
N VAL A 441 -9.68 10.84 33.24
CA VAL A 441 -10.53 11.11 32.06
C VAL A 441 -11.88 11.64 32.49
N ARG A 442 -12.53 11.05 33.50
CA ARG A 442 -13.81 11.52 34.04
C ARG A 442 -13.73 12.95 34.55
N ASP A 443 -12.65 13.28 35.25
CA ASP A 443 -12.37 14.65 35.71
C ASP A 443 -12.16 15.62 34.52
N ALA A 444 -11.43 15.17 33.49
CA ALA A 444 -11.16 15.99 32.30
C ALA A 444 -12.41 16.25 31.45
N VAL A 445 -13.37 15.32 31.40
CA VAL A 445 -14.62 15.50 30.65
C VAL A 445 -15.71 16.22 31.44
N ALA A 446 -15.64 16.24 32.78
CA ALA A 446 -16.69 16.78 33.65
C ALA A 446 -17.20 18.19 33.26
N PRO A 447 -16.36 19.16 32.82
CA PRO A 447 -16.82 20.48 32.38
C PRO A 447 -17.77 20.42 31.16
N PHE A 448 -17.67 19.38 30.34
CA PHE A 448 -18.38 19.21 29.06
C PHE A 448 -19.55 18.23 29.14
N SER A 449 -19.79 17.64 30.32
CA SER A 449 -20.84 16.63 30.57
C SER A 449 -22.16 17.23 31.07
N THR A 450 -22.30 18.56 31.09
CA THR A 450 -23.50 19.21 31.63
C THR A 450 -24.60 19.38 30.57
N ASN A 451 -25.86 19.49 30.99
CA ASN A 451 -26.99 19.80 30.10
C ASN A 451 -26.87 21.17 29.39
N GLY A 452 -25.99 22.06 29.87
CA GLY A 452 -25.69 23.35 29.24
C GLY A 452 -24.60 23.30 28.18
N SER A 453 -23.96 22.15 27.97
CA SER A 453 -22.88 21.96 27.00
C SER A 453 -23.44 21.80 25.58
N SER A 454 -22.67 22.18 24.56
CA SER A 454 -23.08 22.04 23.17
C SER A 454 -23.30 20.57 22.77
N ALA A 455 -24.03 20.36 21.69
CA ALA A 455 -24.23 19.02 21.14
C ALA A 455 -22.88 18.36 20.79
N LEU A 456 -21.96 19.11 20.19
CA LEU A 456 -20.63 18.60 19.83
C LEU A 456 -19.83 18.21 21.08
N ALA A 457 -19.84 19.04 22.13
CA ALA A 457 -19.15 18.73 23.39
C ALA A 457 -19.69 17.43 24.01
N ARG A 458 -21.02 17.28 24.10
CA ARG A 458 -21.64 16.04 24.61
C ARG A 458 -21.29 14.82 23.75
N GLN A 459 -21.21 14.98 22.43
CA GLN A 459 -20.80 13.91 21.52
C GLN A 459 -19.32 13.52 21.70
N ALA A 460 -18.44 14.50 21.94
CA ALA A 460 -17.03 14.27 22.22
C ALA A 460 -16.85 13.56 23.57
N VAL A 461 -17.55 14.00 24.62
CA VAL A 461 -17.53 13.33 25.92
C VAL A 461 -18.01 11.89 25.82
N ALA A 462 -19.19 11.66 25.24
CA ALA A 462 -19.74 10.32 25.09
C ALA A 462 -18.79 9.42 24.30
N PHE A 463 -18.10 9.97 23.29
CA PHE A 463 -17.09 9.24 22.53
C PHE A 463 -15.85 8.88 23.37
N ALA A 464 -15.29 9.83 24.15
CA ALA A 464 -14.16 9.58 25.02
C ALA A 464 -14.46 8.49 26.07
N LEU A 465 -15.64 8.56 26.69
CA LEU A 465 -16.11 7.58 27.68
C LEU A 465 -16.23 6.17 27.07
N ARG A 466 -16.84 6.05 25.88
CA ARG A 466 -16.95 4.77 25.14
C ARG A 466 -15.60 4.19 24.73
N LEU A 467 -14.62 5.06 24.47
CA LEU A 467 -13.29 4.60 24.07
C LEU A 467 -12.59 3.84 25.20
N MET A 468 -12.80 4.25 26.46
CA MET A 468 -12.27 3.58 27.64
C MET A 468 -12.81 2.15 27.81
N GLY A 469 -14.03 1.87 27.35
CA GLY A 469 -14.60 0.51 27.34
C GLY A 469 -15.02 -0.05 28.70
N MET A 470 -15.28 0.82 29.69
CA MET A 470 -15.80 0.43 31.01
C MET A 470 -17.34 0.56 31.03
N GLU A 471 -18.01 -0.34 31.77
CA GLU A 471 -19.49 -0.37 31.87
C GLU A 471 -20.06 0.95 32.40
N GLU A 472 -19.54 1.46 33.52
CA GLU A 472 -19.97 2.74 34.11
C GLU A 472 -19.84 3.93 33.14
N ASP A 473 -18.79 3.92 32.31
CA ASP A 473 -18.52 4.99 31.35
C ASP A 473 -19.42 4.87 30.11
N GLU A 474 -19.78 3.66 29.71
CA GLU A 474 -20.79 3.43 28.67
C GLU A 474 -22.17 3.94 29.12
N ASP A 475 -22.60 3.65 30.35
CA ASP A 475 -23.86 4.16 30.90
C ASP A 475 -23.89 5.69 30.92
N ALA A 476 -22.79 6.33 31.35
CA ALA A 476 -22.65 7.78 31.35
C ALA A 476 -22.64 8.36 29.92
N ALA A 477 -21.99 7.67 28.97
CA ALA A 477 -22.01 8.07 27.56
C ALA A 477 -23.42 7.96 26.95
N GLU A 478 -24.18 6.92 27.31
CA GLU A 478 -25.53 6.68 26.82
C GLU A 478 -26.51 7.74 27.35
N ALA A 479 -26.36 8.17 28.60
CA ALA A 479 -27.14 9.29 29.15
C ALA A 479 -26.90 10.63 28.42
N LEU A 480 -25.68 10.85 27.92
CA LEU A 480 -25.28 12.10 27.24
C LEU A 480 -25.64 12.11 25.75
N GLN A 481 -25.36 11.00 25.07
CA GLN A 481 -25.62 10.81 23.66
C GLN A 481 -26.08 9.37 23.46
N PRO A 482 -27.39 9.10 23.61
CA PRO A 482 -27.91 7.77 23.38
C PRO A 482 -27.52 7.28 21.99
N ARG A 483 -27.03 6.04 21.88
CA ARG A 483 -26.84 5.43 20.57
C ARG A 483 -28.22 5.37 19.93
N GLN A 484 -28.36 6.00 18.77
CA GLN A 484 -29.52 5.70 17.95
C GLN A 484 -29.40 4.23 17.61
N SER A 485 -30.34 3.41 18.11
CA SER A 485 -30.51 2.04 17.67
C SER A 485 -30.75 2.08 16.16
N ALA A 486 -29.67 1.95 15.40
CA ALA A 486 -29.69 1.93 13.94
C ALA A 486 -30.13 0.56 13.40
N THR A 487 -30.77 -0.25 14.25
CA THR A 487 -31.45 -1.47 13.88
C THR A 487 -32.94 -1.26 14.16
N ALA A 488 -33.76 -1.87 13.31
CA ALA A 488 -35.18 -2.07 13.59
C ALA A 488 -35.43 -2.87 14.89
N PHE A 489 -34.39 -3.49 15.47
CA PHE A 489 -34.47 -4.55 16.47
C PHE A 489 -33.65 -4.29 17.75
N GLY A 490 -33.00 -3.14 17.93
CA GLY A 490 -32.14 -2.86 19.10
C GLY A 490 -30.75 -3.51 19.07
N GLU A 491 -29.95 -3.26 20.12
CA GLU A 491 -28.72 -4.03 20.45
C GLU A 491 -29.05 -5.49 20.86
N THR A 492 -30.33 -5.77 21.12
CA THR A 492 -30.90 -7.10 21.39
C THR A 492 -31.63 -7.64 20.18
N SER A 493 -31.04 -7.54 18.99
CA SER A 493 -31.58 -8.26 17.83
C SER A 493 -31.53 -9.74 18.16
N PRO A 494 -32.66 -10.45 18.21
CA PRO A 494 -32.66 -11.87 18.52
C PRO A 494 -31.90 -12.63 17.44
N ASP A 495 -31.23 -13.72 17.83
CA ASP A 495 -30.43 -14.51 16.91
C ASP A 495 -31.33 -15.22 15.90
N ALA A 496 -31.34 -14.72 14.67
CA ALA A 496 -32.12 -15.28 13.57
C ALA A 496 -31.67 -16.70 13.18
N LEU A 497 -30.50 -17.16 13.62
CA LEU A 497 -29.98 -18.50 13.35
C LEU A 497 -30.35 -19.52 14.45
N ASP A 498 -30.75 -19.08 15.64
CA ASP A 498 -31.17 -19.97 16.72
C ASP A 498 -32.60 -20.50 16.46
N PRO A 499 -32.81 -21.80 16.19
CA PRO A 499 -34.14 -22.34 15.88
C PRO A 499 -35.20 -22.08 16.97
N GLU A 500 -34.79 -21.83 18.21
CA GLU A 500 -35.70 -21.51 19.33
C GLU A 500 -36.13 -20.04 19.36
N THR A 501 -35.47 -19.17 18.58
CA THR A 501 -35.85 -17.74 18.49
C THR A 501 -37.27 -17.57 17.97
N GLU A 502 -38.13 -16.97 18.81
CA GLU A 502 -39.47 -16.57 18.43
C GLU A 502 -39.45 -15.32 17.51
N ARG A 503 -40.59 -15.07 16.85
CA ARG A 503 -40.74 -13.95 15.93
C ARG A 503 -40.52 -12.61 16.66
N PRO A 504 -39.56 -11.77 16.24
CA PRO A 504 -39.23 -10.53 16.94
C PRO A 504 -40.32 -9.47 16.79
N GLU A 505 -40.54 -8.67 17.83
CA GLU A 505 -41.39 -7.48 17.72
C GLU A 505 -40.76 -6.46 16.75
N GLY A 506 -41.56 -5.92 15.83
CA GLY A 506 -41.10 -4.91 14.86
C GLY A 506 -40.58 -5.47 13.52
N VAL A 507 -40.59 -6.79 13.32
CA VAL A 507 -40.13 -7.40 12.06
C VAL A 507 -40.97 -6.99 10.85
N GLU A 508 -42.28 -6.79 11.04
CA GLU A 508 -43.17 -6.28 9.99
C GLU A 508 -42.85 -4.82 9.63
N GLN A 509 -42.46 -4.01 10.62
CA GLN A 509 -42.07 -2.62 10.40
C GLN A 509 -40.71 -2.53 9.70
N ALA A 510 -39.78 -3.43 10.03
CA ALA A 510 -38.53 -3.59 9.30
C ALA A 510 -38.81 -3.96 7.83
N ALA A 511 -39.65 -4.97 7.59
CA ALA A 511 -40.03 -5.40 6.25
C ALA A 511 -40.69 -4.27 5.43
N ALA A 512 -41.59 -3.49 6.05
CA ALA A 512 -42.24 -2.35 5.43
C ALA A 512 -41.23 -1.24 5.06
N ARG A 513 -40.28 -0.92 5.96
CA ARG A 513 -39.21 0.05 5.69
C ARG A 513 -38.30 -0.40 4.56
N THR A 514 -37.81 -1.64 4.60
CA THR A 514 -36.99 -2.22 3.53
C THR A 514 -37.73 -2.19 2.20
N SER A 515 -39.02 -2.55 2.20
CA SER A 515 -39.84 -2.51 0.98
C SER A 515 -40.03 -1.11 0.38
N ALA A 516 -39.97 -0.07 1.22
CA ALA A 516 -40.14 1.32 0.82
C ALA A 516 -38.84 1.99 0.32
N MET A 517 -37.67 1.35 0.51
CA MET A 517 -36.40 1.85 -0.02
C MET A 517 -36.42 1.88 -1.55
N ASP A 518 -35.71 2.84 -2.14
CA ASP A 518 -35.51 2.88 -3.60
C ASP A 518 -34.54 1.75 -4.02
N PRO A 519 -34.95 0.80 -4.88
CA PRO A 519 -34.06 -0.26 -5.32
C PRO A 519 -32.85 0.22 -6.13
N ALA A 520 -32.89 1.43 -6.71
CA ALA A 520 -31.82 1.97 -7.54
C ALA A 520 -30.62 2.49 -6.73
N ILE A 521 -30.81 2.82 -5.44
CA ILE A 521 -29.74 3.34 -4.58
C ILE A 521 -28.94 2.24 -3.87
N ILE A 522 -29.50 1.04 -3.73
CA ILE A 522 -28.81 -0.10 -3.11
C ILE A 522 -27.66 -0.58 -4.00
N TRP A 523 -26.46 -0.73 -3.43
CA TRP A 523 -25.24 -1.17 -4.13
C TRP A 523 -24.95 -0.37 -5.40
N ASN A 524 -24.99 0.97 -5.33
CA ASN A 524 -24.73 1.84 -6.49
C ASN A 524 -23.31 2.45 -6.50
N HIS A 525 -22.59 2.38 -5.39
CA HIS A 525 -21.26 2.97 -5.18
C HIS A 525 -20.30 1.97 -4.51
N MET A 526 -18.99 2.30 -4.50
CA MET A 526 -17.96 1.48 -3.84
C MET A 526 -18.05 1.49 -2.31
N SER A 527 -18.64 2.54 -1.74
CA SER A 527 -18.86 2.70 -0.30
C SER A 527 -20.25 2.23 0.09
N THR A 528 -20.38 1.65 1.27
CA THR A 528 -21.66 1.28 1.87
C THR A 528 -22.47 2.54 2.22
N THR A 529 -23.67 2.69 1.69
CA THR A 529 -24.58 3.78 2.08
C THR A 529 -25.30 3.47 3.40
N ALA A 530 -26.03 4.45 3.95
CA ALA A 530 -26.88 4.21 5.12
C ALA A 530 -27.94 3.14 4.82
N GLU A 531 -28.50 3.16 3.62
CA GLU A 531 -29.50 2.19 3.16
C GLU A 531 -28.91 0.80 2.94
N ASP A 532 -27.68 0.70 2.42
CA ASP A 532 -26.97 -0.58 2.35
C ASP A 532 -26.74 -1.16 3.76
N HIS A 533 -26.35 -0.33 4.72
CA HIS A 533 -26.18 -0.72 6.12
C HIS A 533 -27.50 -1.18 6.76
N ASP A 534 -28.58 -0.45 6.54
CA ASP A 534 -29.91 -0.79 7.06
C ASP A 534 -30.42 -2.11 6.48
N LEU A 535 -30.23 -2.33 5.17
CA LEU A 535 -30.55 -3.59 4.51
C LEU A 535 -29.73 -4.74 5.11
N GLN A 536 -28.41 -4.58 5.23
CA GLN A 536 -27.52 -5.62 5.76
C GLN A 536 -27.89 -6.01 7.20
N ARG A 537 -28.18 -5.03 8.06
CA ARG A 537 -28.53 -5.26 9.47
C ARG A 537 -29.90 -5.90 9.68
N THR A 538 -30.84 -5.66 8.78
CA THR A 538 -32.20 -6.22 8.91
C THR A 538 -32.34 -7.57 8.20
N MET A 539 -31.43 -7.90 7.29
CA MET A 539 -31.57 -9.04 6.40
C MET A 539 -31.74 -10.36 7.13
N GLU A 540 -30.95 -10.64 8.16
CA GLU A 540 -30.97 -11.94 8.86
C GLU A 540 -32.35 -12.25 9.46
N ASN A 541 -32.96 -11.29 10.15
CA ASN A 541 -34.32 -11.42 10.68
C ASN A 541 -35.36 -11.51 9.57
N LEU A 542 -35.23 -10.70 8.51
CA LEU A 542 -36.18 -10.73 7.41
C LEU A 542 -36.12 -12.04 6.62
N VAL A 543 -34.94 -12.64 6.41
CA VAL A 543 -34.80 -13.95 5.76
C VAL A 543 -35.62 -15.02 6.49
N ARG A 544 -35.62 -15.02 7.82
CA ARG A 544 -36.33 -16.03 8.61
C ARG A 544 -37.83 -15.76 8.74
N PHE A 545 -38.21 -14.53 9.05
CA PHE A 545 -39.57 -14.22 9.49
C PHE A 545 -40.42 -13.49 8.44
N GLU A 546 -39.79 -12.85 7.45
CA GLU A 546 -40.40 -11.99 6.42
C GLU A 546 -39.79 -12.26 5.03
N PHE A 547 -39.54 -13.54 4.73
CA PHE A 547 -38.77 -13.98 3.56
C PHE A 547 -39.31 -13.42 2.24
N ASP A 548 -40.63 -13.48 2.03
CA ASP A 548 -41.25 -13.02 0.78
C ASP A 548 -41.12 -11.51 0.58
N SER A 549 -41.22 -10.73 1.66
CA SER A 549 -41.02 -9.28 1.65
C SER A 549 -39.60 -8.93 1.22
N LEU A 550 -38.59 -9.58 1.83
CA LEU A 550 -37.18 -9.40 1.49
C LEU A 550 -36.89 -9.86 0.06
N ARG A 551 -37.34 -11.06 -0.32
CA ARG A 551 -37.16 -11.61 -1.66
C ARG A 551 -37.76 -10.68 -2.71
N GLY A 552 -38.97 -10.17 -2.48
CA GLY A 552 -39.61 -9.21 -3.38
C GLY A 552 -38.83 -7.91 -3.54
N PHE A 553 -38.21 -7.40 -2.46
CA PHE A 553 -37.34 -6.22 -2.53
C PHE A 553 -36.04 -6.50 -3.29
N LEU A 554 -35.33 -7.59 -2.97
CA LEU A 554 -34.08 -7.95 -3.64
C LEU A 554 -34.27 -8.22 -5.14
N ASN A 555 -35.40 -8.82 -5.54
CA ASN A 555 -35.75 -8.95 -6.96
C ASN A 555 -35.94 -7.59 -7.64
N ARG A 556 -36.57 -6.60 -6.97
CA ARG A 556 -36.65 -5.23 -7.51
C ARG A 556 -35.26 -4.60 -7.66
N VAL A 557 -34.35 -4.78 -6.69
CA VAL A 557 -32.96 -4.30 -6.78
C VAL A 557 -32.26 -4.95 -7.96
N ALA A 558 -32.32 -6.27 -8.09
CA ALA A 558 -31.71 -7.02 -9.20
C ALA A 558 -32.26 -6.60 -10.57
N ARG A 559 -33.58 -6.37 -10.71
CA ARG A 559 -34.19 -5.91 -11.97
C ARG A 559 -33.69 -4.54 -12.44
N THR A 560 -33.12 -3.72 -11.55
CA THR A 560 -32.49 -2.45 -11.96
C THR A 560 -31.26 -2.65 -12.85
N VAL A 561 -30.74 -3.88 -12.97
CA VAL A 561 -29.62 -4.25 -13.89
C VAL A 561 -29.84 -3.76 -15.32
N SER A 562 -31.10 -3.72 -15.78
CA SER A 562 -31.51 -3.22 -17.11
C SER A 562 -31.25 -1.73 -17.33
N THR A 563 -31.14 -0.94 -16.25
CA THR A 563 -30.99 0.52 -16.29
C THR A 563 -29.62 1.01 -15.85
N ARG A 564 -28.88 0.21 -15.07
CA ARG A 564 -27.57 0.59 -14.53
C ARG A 564 -26.47 0.47 -15.59
N THR A 565 -25.54 1.42 -15.58
CA THR A 565 -24.32 1.43 -16.41
C THR A 565 -23.12 1.84 -15.57
N GLY A 566 -21.89 1.58 -16.05
CA GLY A 566 -20.66 1.98 -15.38
C GLY A 566 -20.52 1.39 -13.97
N LEU A 567 -20.14 2.22 -13.00
CA LEU A 567 -19.90 1.80 -11.63
C LEU A 567 -21.15 1.19 -10.95
N PRO A 568 -22.36 1.76 -11.04
CA PRO A 568 -23.57 1.12 -10.51
C PRO A 568 -23.86 -0.30 -11.04
N LEU A 569 -23.59 -0.56 -12.32
CA LEU A 569 -23.75 -1.90 -12.89
C LEU A 569 -22.71 -2.86 -12.34
N ARG A 570 -21.46 -2.39 -12.21
CA ARG A 570 -20.37 -3.14 -11.58
C ARG A 570 -20.72 -3.59 -10.17
N GLN A 571 -21.19 -2.65 -9.34
CA GLN A 571 -21.55 -2.93 -7.95
C GLN A 571 -22.72 -3.93 -7.87
N LEU A 572 -23.79 -3.71 -8.65
CA LEU A 572 -24.89 -4.68 -8.67
C LEU A 572 -24.40 -6.07 -9.12
N GLY A 573 -23.58 -6.12 -10.18
CA GLY A 573 -22.96 -7.35 -10.67
C GLY A 573 -22.20 -8.12 -9.58
N TRP A 574 -21.44 -7.42 -8.72
CA TRP A 574 -20.76 -8.03 -7.58
C TRP A 574 -21.70 -8.79 -6.64
N HIS A 575 -22.89 -8.24 -6.39
CA HIS A 575 -23.84 -8.78 -5.42
C HIS A 575 -24.83 -9.80 -5.99
N LEU A 576 -25.04 -9.83 -7.32
CA LEU A 576 -26.00 -10.74 -7.96
C LEU A 576 -25.75 -12.23 -7.65
N PRO A 577 -24.51 -12.77 -7.68
CA PRO A 577 -24.27 -14.16 -7.31
C PRO A 577 -24.71 -14.52 -5.88
N TRP A 578 -24.57 -13.58 -4.95
CA TRP A 578 -24.93 -13.79 -3.55
C TRP A 578 -26.44 -13.95 -3.34
N ILE A 579 -27.25 -13.24 -4.11
CA ILE A 579 -28.72 -13.33 -4.05
C ILE A 579 -29.31 -14.31 -5.07
N SER A 580 -28.49 -15.03 -5.84
CA SER A 580 -28.92 -15.97 -6.88
C SER A 580 -30.03 -16.94 -6.44
N PRO A 581 -29.97 -17.57 -5.24
CA PRO A 581 -31.04 -18.48 -4.79
C PRO A 581 -32.41 -17.82 -4.58
N LEU A 582 -32.45 -16.49 -4.53
CA LEU A 582 -33.65 -15.69 -4.24
C LEU A 582 -34.31 -15.11 -5.50
N LEU A 583 -33.65 -15.24 -6.66
CA LEU A 583 -34.10 -14.63 -7.90
C LEU A 583 -35.34 -15.34 -8.44
N ASP A 584 -36.35 -14.55 -8.80
CA ASP A 584 -37.54 -15.03 -9.50
C ASP A 584 -37.30 -15.15 -11.02
N PRO A 585 -38.14 -15.91 -11.76
CA PRO A 585 -37.93 -16.14 -13.18
C PRO A 585 -37.86 -14.88 -14.05
N ASP A 586 -38.66 -13.85 -13.74
CA ASP A 586 -38.63 -12.58 -14.47
C ASP A 586 -37.29 -11.86 -14.27
N THR A 587 -36.76 -11.90 -13.05
CA THR A 587 -35.47 -11.28 -12.70
C THR A 587 -34.31 -12.03 -13.34
N VAL A 588 -34.37 -13.36 -13.35
CA VAL A 588 -33.42 -14.19 -14.12
C VAL A 588 -33.45 -13.79 -15.59
N SER A 589 -34.65 -13.69 -16.20
CA SER A 589 -34.79 -13.26 -17.59
C SER A 589 -34.22 -11.86 -17.85
N ALA A 590 -34.40 -10.91 -16.93
CA ALA A 590 -33.86 -9.56 -17.06
C ALA A 590 -32.33 -9.54 -17.00
N ILE A 591 -31.73 -10.36 -16.13
CA ILE A 591 -30.26 -10.50 -16.05
C ILE A 591 -29.73 -11.21 -17.30
N THR A 592 -30.38 -12.26 -17.78
CA THR A 592 -30.00 -12.96 -19.02
C THR A 592 -30.02 -12.02 -20.22
N GLN A 593 -31.09 -11.22 -20.38
CA GLN A 593 -31.12 -10.19 -21.42
C GLN A 593 -29.97 -9.19 -21.26
N ARG A 594 -29.63 -8.82 -20.02
CA ARG A 594 -28.54 -7.89 -19.75
C ARG A 594 -27.16 -8.46 -20.06
N ILE A 595 -26.97 -9.77 -19.93
CA ILE A 595 -25.76 -10.48 -20.36
C ILE A 595 -25.61 -10.33 -21.88
N ASP A 596 -26.67 -10.56 -22.65
CA ASP A 596 -26.65 -10.41 -24.12
C ASP A 596 -26.34 -8.96 -24.54
N GLU A 597 -26.95 -7.99 -23.86
CA GLU A 597 -26.69 -6.56 -24.09
C GLU A 597 -25.23 -6.18 -23.77
N ALA A 598 -24.69 -6.68 -22.66
CA ALA A 598 -23.30 -6.43 -22.25
C ALA A 598 -22.30 -7.09 -23.19
N ALA A 599 -22.62 -8.29 -23.70
CA ALA A 599 -21.84 -8.97 -24.73
C ALA A 599 -21.83 -8.17 -26.05
N ALA A 600 -22.97 -7.61 -26.46
CA ALA A 600 -23.07 -6.78 -27.66
C ALA A 600 -22.48 -5.37 -27.49
N ASN A 601 -22.46 -4.85 -26.26
CA ASN A 601 -21.97 -3.52 -25.94
C ASN A 601 -21.14 -3.51 -24.64
N PRO A 602 -19.83 -3.78 -24.73
CA PRO A 602 -18.94 -3.79 -23.56
C PRO A 602 -18.83 -2.45 -22.82
N SER A 603 -19.22 -1.33 -23.45
CA SER A 603 -19.17 0.00 -22.82
C SER A 603 -20.24 0.22 -21.74
N LEU A 604 -21.15 -0.73 -21.54
CA LEU A 604 -22.15 -0.68 -20.47
C LEU A 604 -21.51 -0.77 -19.08
N ALA A 605 -20.28 -1.29 -19.01
CA ALA A 605 -19.50 -1.44 -17.80
C ALA A 605 -18.14 -0.73 -17.90
N PRO A 606 -17.43 -0.49 -16.79
CA PRO A 606 -16.06 0.01 -16.83
C PRO A 606 -15.17 -0.93 -17.64
N SER A 607 -14.33 -0.38 -18.51
CA SER A 607 -13.55 -1.13 -19.51
C SER A 607 -12.65 -2.21 -18.92
N GLN A 608 -12.15 -2.02 -17.70
CA GLN A 608 -11.31 -3.02 -17.00
C GLN A 608 -12.14 -4.15 -16.35
N ASP A 609 -13.46 -3.96 -16.19
CA ASP A 609 -14.32 -4.85 -15.42
C ASP A 609 -15.41 -5.54 -16.26
N ALA A 610 -15.57 -5.19 -17.54
CA ALA A 610 -16.67 -5.66 -18.38
C ALA A 610 -16.80 -7.20 -18.39
N HIS A 611 -15.69 -7.91 -18.59
CA HIS A 611 -15.66 -9.38 -18.60
C HIS A 611 -16.00 -9.97 -17.23
N TRP A 612 -15.52 -9.33 -16.17
CA TRP A 612 -15.78 -9.75 -14.80
C TRP A 612 -17.26 -9.58 -14.43
N ILE A 613 -17.88 -8.46 -14.80
CA ILE A 613 -19.30 -8.19 -14.54
C ILE A 613 -20.20 -9.15 -15.31
N THR A 614 -19.93 -9.36 -16.61
CA THR A 614 -20.64 -10.36 -17.42
C THR A 614 -20.57 -11.72 -16.74
N GLY A 615 -19.39 -12.13 -16.28
CA GLY A 615 -19.27 -13.42 -15.63
C GLY A 615 -19.89 -13.51 -14.22
N MET A 616 -20.05 -12.40 -13.48
CA MET A 616 -20.88 -12.39 -12.26
C MET A 616 -22.36 -12.55 -12.59
N MET A 617 -22.84 -11.86 -13.61
CA MET A 617 -24.24 -11.97 -14.06
C MET A 617 -24.54 -13.41 -14.50
N VAL A 618 -23.65 -14.03 -15.29
CA VAL A 618 -23.74 -15.46 -15.67
C VAL A 618 -23.81 -16.35 -14.43
N GLU A 619 -22.91 -16.18 -13.46
CA GLU A 619 -22.93 -16.97 -12.21
C GLU A 619 -24.28 -16.88 -11.50
N SER A 620 -24.88 -15.68 -11.49
CA SER A 620 -26.13 -15.45 -10.76
C SER A 620 -27.35 -16.13 -11.37
N VAL A 621 -27.35 -16.40 -12.68
CA VAL A 621 -28.49 -17.02 -13.39
C VAL A 621 -28.31 -18.51 -13.63
N LEU A 622 -27.06 -19.02 -13.67
CA LEU A 622 -26.77 -20.43 -13.93
C LEU A 622 -27.59 -21.39 -13.03
N PRO A 623 -27.74 -21.19 -11.71
CA PRO A 623 -28.53 -22.10 -10.87
C PRO A 623 -30.01 -22.20 -11.26
N ALA A 624 -30.58 -21.18 -11.91
CA ALA A 624 -31.98 -21.16 -12.33
C ALA A 624 -32.23 -21.96 -13.62
N HIS A 625 -31.22 -22.08 -14.50
CA HIS A 625 -31.32 -22.84 -15.74
C HIS A 625 -31.20 -24.35 -15.49
N ASP A 626 -31.84 -25.18 -16.33
CA ASP A 626 -31.54 -26.61 -16.40
C ASP A 626 -30.17 -26.86 -17.06
N ALA A 627 -29.70 -28.10 -17.09
CA ALA A 627 -28.35 -28.40 -17.58
C ALA A 627 -28.14 -28.00 -19.05
N ALA A 628 -29.16 -28.19 -19.90
CA ALA A 628 -29.13 -27.77 -21.29
C ALA A 628 -29.08 -26.23 -21.42
N GLY A 629 -29.92 -25.51 -20.68
CA GLY A 629 -29.95 -24.06 -20.66
C GLY A 629 -28.68 -23.42 -20.08
N GLN A 630 -28.05 -24.07 -19.10
CA GLN A 630 -26.73 -23.65 -18.59
C GLN A 630 -25.68 -23.71 -19.70
N LEU A 631 -25.63 -24.81 -20.46
CA LEU A 631 -24.69 -24.95 -21.56
C LEU A 631 -25.02 -24.01 -22.74
N ASP A 632 -26.30 -23.83 -23.07
CA ASP A 632 -26.74 -22.87 -24.10
C ASP A 632 -26.29 -21.44 -23.76
N LEU A 633 -26.48 -21.01 -22.51
CA LEU A 633 -26.02 -19.70 -22.03
C LEU A 633 -24.50 -19.56 -22.12
N LEU A 634 -23.76 -20.57 -21.69
CA LEU A 634 -22.29 -20.54 -21.76
C LEU A 634 -21.80 -20.49 -23.21
N GLN A 635 -22.47 -21.19 -24.12
CA GLN A 635 -22.13 -21.20 -25.55
C GLN A 635 -22.52 -19.91 -26.27
N SER A 636 -23.46 -19.11 -25.74
CA SER A 636 -23.84 -17.81 -26.32
C SER A 636 -22.92 -16.66 -25.95
N LEU A 637 -22.06 -16.81 -24.94
CA LEU A 637 -21.12 -15.76 -24.53
C LEU A 637 -20.04 -15.54 -25.60
N PRO A 638 -19.54 -14.29 -25.75
CA PRO A 638 -18.40 -13.97 -26.63
C PRO A 638 -17.19 -14.90 -26.43
N ASN A 639 -16.40 -15.10 -27.47
CA ASN A 639 -15.22 -15.98 -27.41
C ASN A 639 -14.20 -15.53 -26.34
N ASP A 640 -14.06 -14.22 -26.14
CA ASP A 640 -13.18 -13.61 -25.14
C ASP A 640 -13.80 -13.52 -23.74
N ALA A 641 -15.04 -13.97 -23.55
CA ALA A 641 -15.69 -14.01 -22.25
C ALA A 641 -15.02 -15.07 -21.35
N PRO A 642 -14.61 -14.70 -20.11
CA PRO A 642 -13.92 -15.62 -19.23
C PRO A 642 -14.86 -16.73 -18.75
N TYR A 643 -14.37 -17.97 -18.75
CA TYR A 643 -15.01 -19.05 -18.02
C TYR A 643 -14.46 -19.12 -16.59
N TYR A 644 -15.29 -18.81 -15.59
CA TYR A 644 -14.89 -18.94 -14.21
C TYR A 644 -15.08 -20.38 -13.73
N PHE A 645 -14.02 -21.00 -13.20
CA PHE A 645 -14.08 -22.36 -12.66
C PHE A 645 -15.23 -22.58 -11.67
N ARG A 646 -15.65 -21.55 -10.93
CA ARG A 646 -16.80 -21.65 -10.01
C ARG A 646 -18.13 -22.01 -10.70
N TYR A 647 -18.27 -21.82 -12.01
CA TYR A 647 -19.44 -22.27 -12.77
C TYR A 647 -19.63 -23.78 -12.69
N SER A 648 -18.54 -24.55 -12.60
CA SER A 648 -18.64 -25.99 -12.43
C SER A 648 -19.36 -26.41 -11.15
N ARG A 649 -19.27 -25.61 -10.09
CA ARG A 649 -19.88 -25.93 -8.79
C ARG A 649 -21.40 -25.90 -8.83
N VAL A 650 -21.97 -25.25 -9.85
CA VAL A 650 -23.42 -25.13 -10.06
C VAL A 650 -23.89 -25.85 -11.32
N ALA A 651 -22.99 -26.57 -12.00
CA ALA A 651 -23.31 -27.35 -13.19
C ALA A 651 -24.32 -28.45 -12.83
N LYS A 652 -25.41 -28.52 -13.59
CA LYS A 652 -26.44 -29.55 -13.43
C LYS A 652 -26.12 -30.76 -14.32
N PRO A 653 -26.53 -31.97 -13.89
CA PRO A 653 -26.13 -33.19 -14.58
C PRO A 653 -26.76 -33.33 -15.98
N LEU A 654 -25.99 -33.90 -16.90
CA LEU A 654 -26.40 -34.38 -18.23
C LEU A 654 -26.09 -35.87 -18.35
N THR A 655 -26.98 -36.62 -19.02
CA THR A 655 -26.71 -38.03 -19.32
C THR A 655 -25.54 -38.17 -20.29
N GLY A 656 -24.87 -39.33 -20.31
CA GLY A 656 -23.74 -39.56 -21.21
C GLY A 656 -24.11 -39.49 -22.70
N ASP A 657 -25.35 -39.83 -23.08
CA ASP A 657 -25.84 -39.68 -24.46
C ASP A 657 -26.08 -38.20 -24.81
N GLU A 658 -26.75 -37.43 -23.94
CA GLU A 658 -26.92 -35.98 -24.14
C GLU A 658 -25.57 -35.26 -24.19
N THR A 659 -24.64 -35.64 -23.32
CA THR A 659 -23.27 -35.10 -23.28
C THR A 659 -22.55 -35.36 -24.60
N ALA A 660 -22.67 -36.59 -25.16
CA ALA A 660 -22.10 -36.93 -26.46
C ALA A 660 -22.70 -36.08 -27.58
N ASP A 661 -24.02 -35.92 -27.61
CA ASP A 661 -24.72 -35.12 -28.62
C ASP A 661 -24.30 -33.63 -28.55
N ARG A 662 -24.25 -33.06 -27.34
CA ARG A 662 -23.82 -31.67 -27.12
C ARG A 662 -22.37 -31.43 -27.51
N LEU A 663 -21.46 -32.36 -27.17
CA LEU A 663 -20.05 -32.26 -27.59
C LEU A 663 -19.91 -32.41 -29.11
N ASN A 664 -20.61 -33.37 -29.71
CA ASN A 664 -20.58 -33.61 -31.15
C ASN A 664 -21.10 -32.41 -31.96
N ALA A 665 -22.04 -31.64 -31.43
CA ALA A 665 -22.56 -30.44 -32.09
C ALA A 665 -21.50 -29.32 -32.26
N VAL A 666 -20.51 -29.24 -31.37
CA VAL A 666 -19.48 -28.18 -31.36
C VAL A 666 -18.07 -28.68 -31.71
N ILE A 667 -17.87 -29.99 -31.85
CA ILE A 667 -16.53 -30.60 -32.00
C ILE A 667 -15.77 -30.13 -33.24
N ASP A 668 -16.47 -29.73 -34.30
CA ASP A 668 -15.91 -29.22 -35.56
C ASP A 668 -16.04 -27.70 -35.70
N GLY A 669 -16.48 -27.01 -34.64
CA GLY A 669 -16.69 -25.57 -34.60
C GLY A 669 -15.52 -24.79 -34.00
N ASP A 670 -15.87 -23.64 -33.42
CA ASP A 670 -15.00 -22.68 -32.76
C ASP A 670 -14.30 -23.30 -31.52
N SER A 671 -13.01 -23.03 -31.37
CA SER A 671 -12.18 -23.65 -30.34
C SER A 671 -12.55 -23.18 -28.93
N GLU A 672 -12.87 -21.90 -28.76
CA GLU A 672 -13.24 -21.29 -27.49
C GLU A 672 -14.60 -21.82 -27.00
N ILE A 673 -15.55 -22.00 -27.93
CA ILE A 673 -16.84 -22.65 -27.64
C ILE A 673 -16.62 -24.12 -27.25
N LEU A 674 -15.74 -24.83 -27.96
CA LEU A 674 -15.42 -26.23 -27.68
C LEU A 674 -14.73 -26.41 -26.31
N GLU A 675 -13.75 -25.55 -26.00
CA GLU A 675 -13.06 -25.52 -24.70
C GLU A 675 -14.08 -25.32 -23.57
N ARG A 676 -14.90 -24.27 -23.66
CA ARG A 676 -15.92 -23.93 -22.66
C ARG A 676 -16.92 -25.07 -22.47
N THR A 677 -17.32 -25.71 -23.56
CA THR A 677 -18.20 -26.88 -23.54
C THR A 677 -17.54 -28.05 -22.80
N LEU A 678 -16.29 -28.38 -23.10
CA LEU A 678 -15.55 -29.45 -22.42
C LEU A 678 -15.39 -29.20 -20.93
N ILE A 679 -15.08 -27.96 -20.51
CA ILE A 679 -14.95 -27.61 -19.09
C ILE A 679 -16.29 -27.78 -18.36
N PHE A 680 -17.41 -27.35 -18.95
CA PHE A 680 -18.74 -27.57 -18.36
C PHE A 680 -19.08 -29.07 -18.27
N LEU A 681 -18.87 -29.81 -19.36
CA LEU A 681 -19.17 -31.24 -19.43
C LEU A 681 -18.32 -32.07 -18.45
N ALA A 682 -17.11 -31.61 -18.09
CA ALA A 682 -16.27 -32.29 -17.11
C ALA A 682 -16.95 -32.44 -15.74
N ASP A 683 -17.86 -31.53 -15.37
CA ASP A 683 -18.66 -31.61 -14.13
C ASP A 683 -20.11 -32.05 -14.37
N ALA A 684 -20.68 -31.75 -15.53
CA ALA A 684 -22.08 -32.05 -15.83
C ALA A 684 -22.31 -33.54 -16.21
N ALA A 685 -21.35 -34.20 -16.86
CA ALA A 685 -21.55 -35.57 -17.32
C ALA A 685 -21.73 -36.56 -16.15
N THR A 686 -22.79 -37.37 -16.18
CA THR A 686 -23.03 -38.40 -15.15
C THR A 686 -22.34 -39.73 -15.43
N ASP A 687 -22.04 -40.01 -16.69
CA ASP A 687 -21.50 -41.26 -17.19
C ASP A 687 -20.77 -41.08 -18.52
N VAL A 688 -19.82 -41.97 -18.82
CA VAL A 688 -19.05 -41.95 -20.07
C VAL A 688 -19.51 -43.07 -20.99
N THR A 689 -20.25 -42.72 -22.04
CA THR A 689 -20.66 -43.67 -23.07
C THR A 689 -19.53 -43.93 -24.07
N PRO A 690 -19.57 -45.04 -24.83
CA PRO A 690 -18.58 -45.30 -25.89
C PRO A 690 -18.56 -44.22 -26.99
N ALA A 691 -19.69 -43.54 -27.23
CA ALA A 691 -19.75 -42.42 -28.15
C ALA A 691 -19.02 -41.20 -27.59
N LEU A 692 -19.30 -40.84 -26.33
CA LEU A 692 -18.63 -39.74 -25.64
C LEU A 692 -17.12 -39.96 -25.51
N SER A 693 -16.70 -41.17 -25.13
CA SER A 693 -15.27 -41.52 -25.03
C SER A 693 -14.51 -41.26 -26.34
N LYS A 694 -15.09 -41.65 -27.49
CA LYS A 694 -14.49 -41.38 -28.81
C LYS A 694 -14.37 -39.88 -29.11
N LEU A 695 -15.36 -39.07 -28.73
CA LEU A 695 -15.36 -37.62 -28.96
C LEU A 695 -14.32 -36.92 -28.08
N VAL A 696 -14.20 -37.31 -26.80
CA VAL A 696 -13.17 -36.76 -25.89
C VAL A 696 -11.76 -37.15 -26.37
N ILE A 697 -11.55 -38.40 -26.78
CA ILE A 697 -10.26 -38.83 -27.37
C ILE A 697 -9.93 -38.02 -28.62
N ARG A 698 -10.93 -37.72 -29.47
CA ARG A 698 -10.74 -36.84 -30.63
C ARG A 698 -10.30 -35.43 -30.21
N CYS A 699 -10.85 -34.89 -29.11
CA CYS A 699 -10.46 -33.57 -28.58
C CYS A 699 -9.02 -33.58 -28.02
N LEU A 700 -8.61 -34.64 -27.32
CA LEU A 700 -7.23 -34.82 -26.84
C LEU A 700 -6.19 -34.87 -27.97
N GLY A 701 -6.60 -35.24 -29.18
CA GLY A 701 -5.75 -35.26 -30.36
C GLY A 701 -5.69 -33.96 -31.18
N ARG A 702 -6.33 -32.88 -30.72
CA ARG A 702 -6.30 -31.58 -31.43
C ARG A 702 -4.98 -30.85 -31.20
N THR A 703 -4.69 -29.90 -32.10
CA THR A 703 -3.53 -28.99 -31.96
C THR A 703 -3.81 -27.81 -31.04
N ASP A 704 -5.08 -27.54 -30.75
CA ASP A 704 -5.50 -26.47 -29.85
C ASP A 704 -5.22 -26.88 -28.40
N THR A 705 -4.33 -26.14 -27.75
CA THR A 705 -3.81 -26.55 -26.45
C THR A 705 -4.79 -26.32 -25.30
N GLU A 706 -5.70 -25.35 -25.42
CA GLU A 706 -6.73 -25.10 -24.40
C GLU A 706 -7.82 -26.17 -24.47
N VAL A 707 -8.25 -26.54 -25.70
CA VAL A 707 -9.18 -27.66 -25.91
C VAL A 707 -8.59 -28.97 -25.39
N VAL A 708 -7.30 -29.22 -25.60
CA VAL A 708 -6.62 -30.41 -25.07
C VAL A 708 -6.62 -30.42 -23.54
N ALA A 709 -6.37 -29.27 -22.88
CA ALA A 709 -6.43 -29.18 -21.43
C ALA A 709 -7.86 -29.33 -20.89
N ALA A 710 -8.87 -28.76 -21.54
CA ALA A 710 -10.27 -28.95 -21.17
C ALA A 710 -10.71 -30.42 -21.31
N ALA A 711 -10.27 -31.12 -22.37
CA ALA A 711 -10.50 -32.55 -22.53
C ALA A 711 -9.72 -33.38 -21.49
N ALA A 712 -8.52 -32.95 -21.10
CA ALA A 712 -7.75 -33.57 -20.03
C ALA A 712 -8.42 -33.38 -18.65
N GLU A 713 -9.07 -32.24 -18.39
CA GLU A 713 -9.88 -32.02 -17.19
C GLU A 713 -11.07 -32.98 -17.13
N PHE A 714 -11.76 -33.19 -18.27
CA PHE A 714 -12.79 -34.21 -18.37
C PHE A 714 -12.25 -35.60 -18.00
N ALA A 715 -11.12 -36.00 -18.59
CA ALA A 715 -10.46 -37.27 -18.28
C ALA A 715 -10.07 -37.39 -16.79
N ARG A 716 -9.60 -36.31 -16.19
CA ARG A 716 -9.22 -36.28 -14.77
C ARG A 716 -10.42 -36.59 -13.88
N ARG A 717 -11.62 -36.13 -14.24
CA ARG A 717 -12.84 -36.34 -13.44
C ARG A 717 -13.50 -37.70 -13.68
N HIS A 718 -13.39 -38.24 -14.89
CA HIS A 718 -14.11 -39.45 -15.30
C HIS A 718 -13.19 -40.67 -15.46
N ASP A 719 -13.62 -41.83 -14.96
CA ASP A 719 -12.86 -43.09 -15.06
C ASP A 719 -13.22 -43.84 -16.36
N ASP A 720 -12.46 -43.59 -17.43
CA ASP A 720 -12.57 -44.32 -18.70
C ASP A 720 -11.19 -44.77 -19.19
N ALA A 721 -11.04 -46.09 -19.44
CA ALA A 721 -9.76 -46.67 -19.82
C ALA A 721 -9.27 -46.19 -21.20
N GLY A 722 -10.18 -45.90 -22.14
CA GLY A 722 -9.82 -45.41 -23.47
C GLY A 722 -9.29 -43.99 -23.43
N ILE A 723 -9.98 -43.11 -22.70
CA ILE A 723 -9.55 -41.72 -22.48
C ILE A 723 -8.23 -41.69 -21.70
N ASP A 724 -8.09 -42.48 -20.62
CA ASP A 724 -6.84 -42.55 -19.85
C ASP A 724 -5.65 -42.94 -20.74
N VAL A 725 -5.81 -43.93 -21.64
CA VAL A 725 -4.76 -44.31 -22.58
C VAL A 725 -4.40 -43.16 -23.52
N ALA A 726 -5.37 -42.39 -24.00
CA ALA A 726 -5.14 -41.22 -24.85
C ALA A 726 -4.41 -40.09 -24.08
N VAL A 727 -4.79 -39.82 -22.84
CA VAL A 727 -4.11 -38.84 -21.96
C VAL A 727 -2.64 -39.21 -21.74
N LEU A 728 -2.33 -40.50 -21.56
CA LEU A 728 -0.95 -40.97 -21.40
C LEU A 728 -0.08 -40.77 -22.66
N GLN A 729 -0.66 -40.48 -23.83
CA GLN A 729 0.07 -40.14 -25.06
C GLN A 729 0.32 -38.64 -25.21
N LEU A 730 -0.23 -37.79 -24.34
CA LEU A 730 -0.01 -36.35 -24.39
C LEU A 730 1.46 -36.01 -24.09
N SER A 731 1.92 -34.92 -24.72
CA SER A 731 3.22 -34.34 -24.38
C SER A 731 3.20 -33.86 -22.94
N ARG A 732 4.29 -34.11 -22.21
CA ARG A 732 4.40 -33.66 -20.83
C ARG A 732 4.55 -32.14 -20.78
N PRO A 733 3.78 -31.44 -19.94
CA PRO A 733 4.05 -30.03 -19.65
C PRO A 733 5.47 -29.88 -19.09
N ASP A 734 6.09 -28.73 -19.33
CA ASP A 734 7.32 -28.35 -18.63
C ASP A 734 7.02 -28.25 -17.13
N ASP A 735 7.92 -28.75 -16.27
CA ASP A 735 7.81 -28.63 -14.80
C ASP A 735 7.73 -27.16 -14.33
N ALA A 736 8.19 -26.22 -15.17
CA ALA A 736 8.08 -24.79 -14.95
C ALA A 736 6.72 -24.18 -15.39
N ASP A 737 5.89 -24.90 -16.17
CA ASP A 737 4.60 -24.41 -16.66
C ASP A 737 3.56 -24.40 -15.52
N ARG A 738 3.34 -23.20 -14.96
CA ARG A 738 2.33 -22.96 -13.91
C ARG A 738 0.98 -22.51 -14.46
N SER A 739 0.79 -22.50 -15.78
CA SER A 739 -0.51 -22.20 -16.39
C SER A 739 -1.58 -23.17 -15.89
N TRP A 740 -2.86 -22.79 -16.02
CA TRP A 740 -3.97 -23.71 -15.77
C TRP A 740 -3.83 -24.95 -16.65
N ARG A 741 -3.59 -24.74 -17.95
CA ARG A 741 -3.38 -25.77 -18.97
C ARG A 741 -2.34 -26.81 -18.55
N GLY A 742 -1.12 -26.36 -18.21
CA GLY A 742 -0.02 -27.24 -17.81
C GLY A 742 -0.37 -28.06 -16.57
N ARG A 743 -0.94 -27.41 -15.55
CA ARG A 743 -1.37 -28.09 -14.31
C ARG A 743 -2.47 -29.12 -14.56
N THR A 744 -3.47 -28.78 -15.37
CA THR A 744 -4.58 -29.67 -15.69
C THR A 744 -4.11 -30.92 -16.43
N ILE A 745 -3.27 -30.76 -17.45
CA ILE A 745 -2.70 -31.89 -18.20
C ILE A 745 -1.84 -32.77 -17.28
N ALA A 746 -0.97 -32.17 -16.48
CA ALA A 746 -0.10 -32.91 -15.56
C ALA A 746 -0.91 -33.69 -14.50
N SER A 747 -1.99 -33.08 -14.00
CA SER A 747 -2.92 -33.72 -13.07
C SER A 747 -3.71 -34.85 -13.71
N ALA A 748 -4.21 -34.66 -14.95
CA ALA A 748 -4.90 -35.69 -15.72
C ALA A 748 -3.99 -36.90 -15.99
N ILE A 749 -2.74 -36.66 -16.39
CA ILE A 749 -1.78 -37.73 -16.62
C ILE A 749 -1.45 -38.47 -15.32
N SER A 750 -1.20 -37.75 -14.23
CA SER A 750 -0.97 -38.36 -12.91
C SER A 750 -2.14 -39.24 -12.48
N THR A 751 -3.37 -38.79 -12.79
CA THR A 751 -4.60 -39.53 -12.54
C THR A 751 -4.71 -40.78 -13.39
N ALA A 752 -4.41 -40.70 -14.69
CA ALA A 752 -4.40 -41.84 -15.59
C ALA A 752 -3.33 -42.89 -15.18
N ILE A 753 -2.13 -42.46 -14.77
CA ILE A 753 -1.07 -43.34 -14.25
C ILE A 753 -1.55 -44.11 -13.02
N ALA A 754 -2.16 -43.40 -12.06
CA ALA A 754 -2.67 -43.98 -10.83
C ALA A 754 -3.82 -44.97 -11.11
N ARG A 755 -4.82 -44.58 -11.89
CA ARG A 755 -5.99 -45.41 -12.21
C ARG A 755 -5.63 -46.67 -13.00
N ARG A 756 -4.68 -46.56 -13.95
CA ARG A 756 -4.24 -47.69 -14.79
C ARG A 756 -3.10 -48.52 -14.19
N GLY A 757 -2.56 -48.13 -13.04
CA GLY A 757 -1.46 -48.85 -12.39
C GLY A 757 -0.15 -48.86 -13.20
N ARG A 758 0.16 -47.76 -13.90
CA ARG A 758 1.34 -47.65 -14.78
C ARG A 758 2.62 -47.37 -13.98
N ALA A 759 3.12 -48.40 -13.29
CA ALA A 759 4.35 -48.32 -12.50
C ALA A 759 5.58 -47.89 -13.32
N ASP A 760 5.58 -48.18 -14.62
CA ASP A 760 6.63 -47.77 -15.56
C ASP A 760 6.70 -46.25 -15.82
N LEU A 761 5.63 -45.51 -15.49
CA LEU A 761 5.54 -44.06 -15.68
C LEU A 761 5.65 -43.28 -14.36
N VAL A 762 6.07 -43.93 -13.27
CA VAL A 762 6.18 -43.29 -11.95
C VAL A 762 7.12 -42.09 -11.96
N GLU A 763 8.18 -42.11 -12.78
CA GLU A 763 9.11 -40.99 -12.93
C GLU A 763 8.51 -39.77 -13.62
N ASP A 764 7.37 -39.92 -14.30
CA ASP A 764 6.72 -38.84 -15.03
C ASP A 764 5.63 -38.11 -14.20
N ILE A 765 5.47 -38.47 -12.92
CA ILE A 765 4.50 -37.84 -12.02
C ILE A 765 5.11 -36.56 -11.43
N PRO A 766 4.51 -35.37 -11.60
CA PRO A 766 4.99 -34.16 -10.93
C PRO A 766 5.02 -34.33 -9.41
N VAL A 767 6.00 -33.70 -8.76
CA VAL A 767 6.23 -33.85 -7.31
C VAL A 767 4.99 -33.49 -6.49
N GLU A 768 4.25 -32.47 -6.90
CA GLU A 768 3.00 -32.01 -6.29
C GLU A 768 1.86 -33.04 -6.32
N HIS A 769 1.96 -34.06 -7.17
CA HIS A 769 0.97 -35.12 -7.30
C HIS A 769 1.43 -36.47 -6.72
N LEU A 770 2.71 -36.61 -6.39
CA LEU A 770 3.28 -37.86 -5.89
C LEU A 770 2.61 -38.37 -4.60
N ASP A 771 2.25 -37.48 -3.68
CA ASP A 771 1.68 -37.89 -2.38
C ASP A 771 0.35 -38.63 -2.55
N TRP A 772 -0.58 -38.06 -3.32
CA TRP A 772 -1.89 -38.66 -3.54
C TRP A 772 -1.85 -39.84 -4.53
N VAL A 773 -0.93 -39.83 -5.49
CA VAL A 773 -0.71 -40.97 -6.41
C VAL A 773 -0.10 -42.15 -5.66
N ALA A 774 0.87 -41.93 -4.76
CA ALA A 774 1.49 -42.98 -3.97
C ALA A 774 0.49 -43.70 -3.05
N ALA A 775 -0.57 -43.01 -2.61
CA ALA A 775 -1.67 -43.63 -1.89
C ALA A 775 -2.47 -44.67 -2.74
N ARG A 776 -2.38 -44.59 -4.07
CA ARG A 776 -3.11 -45.46 -5.03
C ARG A 776 -2.19 -46.39 -5.83
N LEU A 777 -0.92 -46.02 -5.98
CA LEU A 777 0.10 -46.74 -6.72
C LEU A 777 1.35 -46.93 -5.82
N PRO A 778 1.50 -48.08 -5.14
CA PRO A 778 2.59 -48.31 -4.20
C PRO A 778 4.00 -48.11 -4.79
N ALA A 779 4.17 -48.32 -6.09
CA ALA A 779 5.43 -48.08 -6.79
C ALA A 779 5.91 -46.61 -6.74
N ALA A 780 5.02 -45.64 -6.46
CA ALA A 780 5.38 -44.23 -6.32
C ALA A 780 5.87 -43.85 -4.91
N LEU A 781 5.77 -44.75 -3.91
CA LEU A 781 6.18 -44.48 -2.53
C LEU A 781 7.69 -44.22 -2.41
N ASP A 782 8.50 -44.97 -3.15
CA ASP A 782 9.97 -44.81 -3.11
C ASP A 782 10.39 -43.43 -3.62
N ARG A 783 9.77 -42.97 -4.72
CA ARG A 783 10.02 -41.64 -5.30
C ARG A 783 9.54 -40.51 -4.37
N LEU A 784 8.39 -40.70 -3.71
CA LEU A 784 7.90 -39.75 -2.70
C LEU A 784 8.86 -39.65 -1.50
N ALA A 785 9.36 -40.78 -1.00
CA ALA A 785 10.29 -40.83 0.13
C ALA A 785 11.62 -40.13 -0.19
N VAL A 786 12.19 -40.37 -1.38
CA VAL A 786 13.40 -39.70 -1.86
C VAL A 786 13.17 -38.18 -1.94
N THR A 787 12.04 -37.75 -2.49
CA THR A 787 11.73 -36.32 -2.67
C THR A 787 11.53 -35.60 -1.32
N ARG A 788 10.91 -36.25 -0.32
CA ARG A 788 10.78 -35.70 1.04
C ARG A 788 12.10 -35.63 1.79
N LEU A 789 13.01 -36.59 1.61
CA LEU A 789 14.34 -36.58 2.24
C LEU A 789 15.21 -35.40 1.76
N PHE A 790 15.17 -35.07 0.46
CA PHE A 790 15.88 -33.89 -0.07
C PHE A 790 15.29 -32.54 0.37
N SER A 791 14.02 -32.49 0.77
CA SER A 791 13.39 -31.29 1.34
C SER A 791 13.90 -31.00 2.76
N VAL A 792 14.08 -32.03 3.59
CA VAL A 792 14.51 -31.90 4.99
C VAL A 792 15.99 -31.50 5.09
N ASP A 793 16.85 -32.03 4.22
CA ASP A 793 18.29 -31.73 4.23
C ASP A 793 18.62 -30.29 3.75
N ARG A 794 17.74 -29.65 2.97
CA ARG A 794 17.88 -28.24 2.58
C ARG A 794 17.44 -27.26 3.68
N GLN A 795 16.48 -27.62 4.53
CA GLN A 795 16.14 -26.81 5.72
C GLN A 795 17.22 -26.92 6.81
N GLY A 796 17.90 -28.06 6.92
CA GLY A 796 19.05 -28.22 7.84
C GLY A 796 20.29 -27.39 7.48
N ARG A 797 20.47 -27.02 6.19
CA ARG A 797 21.57 -26.15 5.74
C ARG A 797 21.23 -24.66 5.72
N ALA A 798 19.96 -24.27 5.72
CA ALA A 798 19.55 -22.86 5.80
C ALA A 798 19.58 -22.28 7.23
N ASN A 799 19.59 -23.13 8.27
CA ASN A 799 19.76 -22.73 9.67
C ASN A 799 21.24 -22.68 10.13
N LYS A 800 22.19 -22.78 9.20
CA LYS A 800 23.62 -22.57 9.43
C LYS A 800 24.20 -21.78 8.26
N GLY A 801 23.95 -20.48 8.26
CA GLY A 801 24.53 -19.50 7.35
C GLY A 801 24.41 -18.14 7.99
#